data_AF-A0A8X7XDD3-F1
#
_entry.id   AF-A0A8X7XDD3-F1
#
_cell.length_a   1.000
_cell.length_b   1.000
_cell.length_c   1.000
_cell.angle_alpha   90.00
_cell.angle_beta   90.00
_cell.angle_gamma   90.00
#
_symmetry.space_group_name_H-M   'P 1'
#
loop_
_entity.id
_entity.type
_entity.pdbx_description
1 polymer ?
#
loop_
_entity_poly.entity_id
_entity_poly.type
_entity_poly.pdbx_seq_one_letter_code
_entity_poly.pdbx_strand_id
1 'polypeptide(L)'
;VTKRKRKYKRTMADSEKNRVAVIVEELQALDKQIQKLLSRRSLVFLEAAGEKCKMHDHFELNELYKSGDIILGGLFVLNFKVVNPELSFTSKPDQWKCESFEVSIFQRVQTMIFAIEEINKNHSFLPNITLGYRLYDNCVHLPVALRAATALLSGTGDVTIDGNCTGPPPVVAIVGDPLSYHSIAASRIMSLFGMPMVSYFATCSCLSNKREFPSFLRTIPSDAFQVKAMIEIIKHYGWVWIGVIASDDDYGQNALKVLIEEVNKFGCLAFIERVPTTYNKEKIDQIVNTIKQSTAQVIVGFSSEAELSILAKEIVNQNITGKQWVASEAWSTFTAVARTEYFDSFGGTIGVAIRKGSIPGLEKFLLQVHPDSIDSNNMIVKFWESLFECKFLQSSDKINSSSLLGRHICTGLEDIHNITSAYSDVTDLRPSYNVYKAVYAIAHALHNLMSCENGNGPFENKSCADIKTIQPWQPPESICSKSCQPGTRKANRKGEPVCCFDCVPCADGEVSMEIAFFARNLPDTFNEAKFITFSMLIFCAVWISFIPAYISSPGKHTVAVEVFAILASSFGVLLSIFVPKVYIIIFKPEMNSKKALMSRQNGDHFEVSLFQRIQTMIFTIEEINKNQTLLPNITLGYRLYDNCMTLPVALRAATALLANMDEVINDFSCNGSPPVIAIVGDPLSSHSIAAMRIMGPFHLPMVLHYLKEVNFINHLGERVAFDENGDAMAIYDIVNWQLSIDSRIQIKTVGLFDETVKEVNQISLAEEQMFWNFESHKPPESVCSKSCQPGTKKASKKGEPVCCFDCVPCVDGEVSSEVASVECIKCLDDFWSNHGRNQCVLKELEFLSFDDPMGITLTTITVLGTCLSVTVLAVFQVSAFQWIQAMIFAIEEINKNQTLLPNITLGYQLYDNCVNLPIALRAATALLAGMDEAVDDFHCNGPSPVIAVVGDPLSSHSIAAMRIMGLFHLPMVSYLASCSCLSNRREFPSFFRTTPSDAFQVKAMIEIVKHYGWVWIGAIASDDDYGQNAIKALIKEVSAFGCIAFIEMVPTVFKKEKILQIVNTVKQSTAKVIVVFSPQVEFNTLVKEIVKQNITGRQWIASEAWSTSASIAIKENFHCFGGTIGIAIRRGTIPGLEHFLLQLHPDFNSNKRIIIQFWETLFACKFSENSSQVLHYLKEVNFSNHLGERVTFNENGDAMAIYDIVNWQPSNDGKIQIKTVGLFDETVKEANQVSLAEEEMFWNFESRKVCHVSI
;
A
#
# COMPACT_ATOMS: atom_id res chain seq x y z
N VAL A 1 34.08 -65.76 -10.73
CA VAL A 1 35.45 -65.41 -11.15
C VAL A 1 35.82 -64.05 -10.54
N THR A 2 36.98 -63.76 -9.95
CA THR A 2 37.83 -64.51 -8.97
C THR A 2 38.96 -63.60 -8.45
N LYS A 3 39.38 -63.74 -7.17
CA LYS A 3 40.73 -63.37 -6.63
C LYS A 3 41.12 -61.87 -6.65
N ARG A 4 42.04 -61.35 -5.79
CA ARG A 4 42.40 -61.67 -4.39
C ARG A 4 43.19 -60.50 -3.75
N LYS A 5 43.07 -60.31 -2.42
CA LYS A 5 43.79 -59.35 -1.56
C LYS A 5 45.34 -59.44 -1.61
N ARG A 6 46.03 -58.34 -1.28
CA ARG A 6 47.26 -58.15 -0.46
C ARG A 6 47.54 -56.63 -0.37
N LYS A 7 48.06 -55.96 0.68
CA LYS A 7 48.47 -56.16 2.11
C LYS A 7 48.21 -54.78 2.81
N TYR A 8 48.26 -54.48 4.11
CA TYR A 8 48.47 -55.13 5.44
C TYR A 8 47.85 -54.14 6.49
N LYS A 9 47.95 -54.23 7.84
CA LYS A 9 48.61 -55.13 8.82
C LYS A 9 47.69 -55.28 10.06
N ARG A 10 47.88 -56.35 10.83
CA ARG A 10 47.11 -56.76 12.04
C ARG A 10 47.19 -55.75 13.21
N THR A 11 46.13 -55.66 14.02
CA THR A 11 46.10 -56.20 15.40
C THR A 11 44.67 -56.32 15.95
N MET A 12 44.49 -57.25 16.91
CA MET A 12 43.30 -57.55 17.74
C MET A 12 41.96 -57.90 17.04
N ALA A 13 41.34 -58.93 17.60
CA ALA A 13 39.98 -59.42 17.32
C ALA A 13 39.36 -59.91 18.64
N ASP A 14 38.10 -60.37 18.59
CA ASP A 14 37.31 -60.96 19.70
C ASP A 14 36.65 -59.96 20.67
N SER A 15 35.78 -59.10 20.14
CA SER A 15 34.75 -58.40 20.94
C SER A 15 33.43 -58.16 20.18
N GLU A 16 33.47 -57.70 18.93
CA GLU A 16 32.26 -57.15 18.26
C GLU A 16 31.31 -58.16 17.58
N LYS A 17 31.58 -59.47 17.66
CA LYS A 17 30.81 -60.45 16.85
C LYS A 17 29.37 -60.69 17.31
N ASN A 18 29.04 -60.41 18.57
CA ASN A 18 27.69 -60.61 19.12
C ASN A 18 26.74 -59.42 18.94
N ARG A 19 27.25 -58.21 18.61
CA ARG A 19 26.39 -57.03 18.35
C ARG A 19 25.78 -57.01 16.95
N VAL A 20 26.41 -57.65 15.98
CA VAL A 20 25.97 -57.63 14.57
C VAL A 20 24.80 -58.59 14.32
N ALA A 21 24.67 -59.68 15.08
CA ALA A 21 23.59 -60.65 14.90
C ALA A 21 22.20 -60.04 15.19
N VAL A 22 22.05 -59.34 16.31
CA VAL A 22 20.78 -58.73 16.76
C VAL A 22 20.27 -57.70 15.74
N ILE A 23 21.16 -56.83 15.25
CA ILE A 23 20.81 -55.76 14.29
C ILE A 23 20.32 -56.34 12.95
N VAL A 24 20.80 -57.52 12.55
CA VAL A 24 20.35 -58.18 11.31
C VAL A 24 18.94 -58.77 11.43
N GLU A 25 18.55 -59.27 12.61
CA GLU A 25 17.19 -59.77 12.84
C GLU A 25 16.17 -58.61 12.91
N GLU A 26 16.50 -57.50 13.55
CA GLU A 26 15.64 -56.30 13.58
C GLU A 26 15.43 -55.69 12.19
N LEU A 27 16.48 -55.60 11.36
CA LEU A 27 16.36 -55.11 9.98
C LEU A 27 15.49 -56.03 9.10
N GLN A 28 15.53 -57.35 9.29
CA GLN A 28 14.66 -58.29 8.57
C GLN A 28 13.20 -58.29 9.06
N ALA A 29 12.94 -57.88 10.30
CA ALA A 29 11.58 -57.64 10.78
C ALA A 29 10.97 -56.38 10.14
N LEU A 30 11.75 -55.30 10.01
CA LEU A 30 11.29 -54.03 9.47
C LEU A 30 10.93 -54.10 7.97
N ASP A 31 11.75 -54.77 7.15
CA ASP A 31 11.47 -54.98 5.72
C ASP A 31 10.15 -55.74 5.48
N LYS A 32 9.88 -56.78 6.28
CA LYS A 32 8.58 -57.49 6.27
C LYS A 32 7.40 -56.60 6.66
N GLN A 33 7.61 -55.57 7.48
CA GLN A 33 6.57 -54.61 7.83
C GLN A 33 6.27 -53.65 6.67
N ILE A 34 7.32 -53.17 5.98
CA ILE A 34 7.21 -52.28 4.82
C ILE A 34 6.51 -52.99 3.65
N GLN A 35 6.91 -54.23 3.32
CA GLN A 35 6.26 -55.02 2.28
C GLN A 35 4.77 -55.27 2.56
N LYS A 36 4.38 -55.41 3.83
CA LYS A 36 2.98 -55.63 4.25
C LYS A 36 2.11 -54.36 4.18
N LEU A 37 2.72 -53.17 4.14
CA LEU A 37 2.03 -51.91 3.87
C LEU A 37 1.85 -51.67 2.36
N LEU A 38 2.87 -52.02 1.56
CA LEU A 38 2.83 -51.87 0.10
C LEU A 38 1.78 -52.75 -0.59
N SER A 39 1.46 -53.92 -0.04
CA SER A 39 0.49 -54.86 -0.62
C SER A 39 -0.99 -54.54 -0.34
N ARG A 40 -1.34 -53.36 0.19
CA ARG A 40 -2.70 -53.07 0.71
C ARG A 40 -3.48 -51.93 0.04
N ARG A 41 -3.10 -51.53 -1.19
CA ARG A 41 -3.93 -50.69 -2.07
C ARG A 41 -4.09 -51.35 -3.46
N SER A 42 -4.91 -52.39 -3.52
CA SER A 42 -5.45 -52.90 -4.79
C SER A 42 -6.51 -51.95 -5.36
N LEU A 43 -6.71 -52.03 -6.67
CA LEU A 43 -7.59 -51.18 -7.47
C LEU A 43 -9.02 -51.08 -6.90
N VAL A 44 -9.56 -49.86 -6.90
CA VAL A 44 -10.96 -49.62 -7.24
C VAL A 44 -10.95 -48.74 -8.48
N PHE A 45 -11.28 -49.32 -9.63
CA PHE A 45 -11.70 -48.54 -10.79
C PHE A 45 -13.13 -48.08 -10.54
N LEU A 46 -13.38 -46.77 -10.69
CA LEU A 46 -14.71 -46.21 -10.88
C LEU A 46 -14.66 -45.35 -12.13
N GLU A 47 -15.55 -45.63 -13.07
CA GLU A 47 -15.68 -44.87 -14.31
C GLU A 47 -16.40 -43.55 -14.00
N ALA A 48 -15.64 -42.45 -14.01
CA ALA A 48 -16.19 -41.11 -13.77
C ALA A 48 -16.96 -40.60 -15.01
N ALA A 49 -18.25 -40.94 -15.08
CA ALA A 49 -19.17 -40.33 -16.03
C ALA A 49 -19.55 -38.90 -15.55
N GLY A 50 -19.00 -37.88 -16.22
CA GLY A 50 -19.51 -36.49 -16.19
C GLY A 50 -19.64 -35.82 -14.81
N GLU A 51 -18.53 -35.51 -14.15
CA GLU A 51 -18.57 -34.76 -12.89
C GLU A 51 -18.70 -33.24 -13.10
N LYS A 52 -19.73 -32.65 -12.46
CA LYS A 52 -19.86 -31.21 -12.25
C LYS A 52 -18.81 -30.73 -11.23
N CYS A 53 -18.29 -29.51 -11.38
CA CYS A 53 -17.40 -28.92 -10.36
C CYS A 53 -18.07 -28.89 -8.98
N LYS A 54 -17.30 -29.20 -7.93
CA LYS A 54 -17.81 -29.31 -6.55
C LYS A 54 -16.91 -28.52 -5.60
N MET A 55 -17.52 -27.77 -4.68
CA MET A 55 -16.81 -26.98 -3.67
C MET A 55 -16.03 -27.91 -2.72
N HIS A 56 -14.75 -27.60 -2.45
CA HIS A 56 -13.88 -28.47 -1.66
C HIS A 56 -14.10 -28.31 -0.14
N ASP A 57 -14.39 -27.11 0.34
CA ASP A 57 -14.53 -26.77 1.76
C ASP A 57 -15.46 -25.55 1.91
N HIS A 58 -16.16 -25.41 3.03
CA HIS A 58 -17.07 -24.30 3.33
C HIS A 58 -16.73 -23.69 4.71
N PHE A 59 -16.80 -22.36 4.81
CA PHE A 59 -16.51 -21.62 6.04
C PHE A 59 -17.81 -21.18 6.71
N GLU A 60 -18.06 -21.66 7.92
CA GLU A 60 -19.25 -21.31 8.70
C GLU A 60 -19.07 -19.92 9.33
N LEU A 61 -19.47 -18.88 8.60
CA LEU A 61 -19.61 -17.53 9.15
C LEU A 61 -21.01 -17.36 9.76
N ASN A 62 -21.13 -16.63 10.87
CA ASN A 62 -22.44 -16.13 11.28
C ASN A 62 -22.89 -15.11 10.23
N GLU A 63 -23.93 -15.41 9.45
CA GLU A 63 -24.49 -14.49 8.46
C GLU A 63 -25.97 -14.15 8.73
N LEU A 64 -26.41 -13.02 8.16
CA LEU A 64 -27.80 -12.60 8.10
C LEU A 64 -28.10 -12.10 6.69
N TYR A 65 -29.04 -12.72 5.99
CA TYR A 65 -29.33 -12.44 4.59
C TYR A 65 -30.81 -12.08 4.36
N LYS A 66 -31.05 -11.16 3.42
CA LYS A 66 -32.37 -10.83 2.87
C LYS A 66 -32.20 -10.46 1.39
N SER A 67 -32.96 -11.10 0.52
CA SER A 67 -32.93 -10.84 -0.92
C SER A 67 -33.46 -9.46 -1.29
N GLY A 68 -33.01 -8.96 -2.44
CA GLY A 68 -33.45 -7.73 -3.09
C GLY A 68 -32.85 -7.64 -4.49
N ASP A 69 -33.26 -6.64 -5.26
CA ASP A 69 -32.73 -6.35 -6.59
C ASP A 69 -31.27 -5.87 -6.52
N ILE A 70 -30.88 -5.22 -5.42
CA ILE A 70 -29.52 -4.76 -5.12
C ILE A 70 -29.15 -5.20 -3.70
N ILE A 71 -27.97 -5.79 -3.49
CA ILE A 71 -27.52 -6.26 -2.16
C ILE A 71 -26.50 -5.29 -1.56
N LEU A 72 -26.73 -4.89 -0.31
CA LEU A 72 -25.76 -4.19 0.53
C LEU A 72 -25.04 -5.15 1.48
N GLY A 73 -23.71 -5.11 1.50
CA GLY A 73 -22.88 -5.89 2.41
C GLY A 73 -22.74 -5.22 3.78
N GLY A 74 -22.57 -5.99 4.85
CA GLY A 74 -22.35 -5.46 6.19
C GLY A 74 -21.32 -6.24 7.00
N LEU A 75 -20.46 -5.53 7.75
CA LEU A 75 -19.44 -6.09 8.63
C LEU A 75 -19.61 -5.51 10.05
N PHE A 76 -19.94 -6.37 11.02
CA PHE A 76 -20.27 -5.97 12.40
C PHE A 76 -19.52 -6.80 13.44
N VAL A 77 -19.36 -6.23 14.64
CA VAL A 77 -18.74 -6.88 15.81
C VAL A 77 -19.85 -7.43 16.71
N LEU A 78 -20.37 -8.64 16.44
CA LEU A 78 -21.46 -9.16 17.27
C LEU A 78 -20.98 -9.96 18.48
N ASN A 79 -19.80 -10.57 18.39
CA ASN A 79 -19.20 -11.37 19.46
C ASN A 79 -17.82 -10.81 19.85
N PHE A 80 -17.61 -10.51 21.13
CA PHE A 80 -16.38 -9.89 21.63
C PHE A 80 -15.27 -10.87 22.04
N LYS A 81 -15.56 -12.17 22.15
CA LYS A 81 -14.61 -13.18 22.60
C LYS A 81 -14.36 -14.22 21.52
N VAL A 82 -13.09 -14.43 21.19
CA VAL A 82 -12.66 -15.51 20.29
C VAL A 82 -12.24 -16.73 21.12
N VAL A 83 -12.69 -17.91 20.72
CA VAL A 83 -12.14 -19.19 21.19
C VAL A 83 -11.19 -19.73 20.12
N ASN A 84 -9.90 -19.73 20.44
CA ASN A 84 -8.84 -20.21 19.56
C ASN A 84 -8.97 -21.75 19.38
N PRO A 85 -8.96 -22.28 18.15
CA PRO A 85 -8.87 -23.72 17.92
C PRO A 85 -7.49 -24.25 18.36
N GLU A 86 -7.38 -25.54 18.67
CA GLU A 86 -6.11 -26.12 19.09
C GLU A 86 -5.14 -26.22 17.91
N LEU A 87 -4.17 -25.29 17.86
CA LEU A 87 -3.12 -25.24 16.85
C LEU A 87 -1.98 -26.24 17.14
N SER A 88 -2.35 -27.52 17.28
CA SER A 88 -1.42 -28.64 17.42
C SER A 88 -0.74 -29.03 16.10
N PHE A 89 -1.34 -28.65 14.97
CA PHE A 89 -0.95 -28.99 13.60
C PHE A 89 -0.81 -30.50 13.31
N THR A 90 -1.36 -31.37 14.18
CA THR A 90 -1.44 -32.83 13.95
C THR A 90 -2.70 -33.24 13.19
N SER A 91 -3.69 -32.36 13.11
CA SER A 91 -4.94 -32.47 12.35
C SER A 91 -5.25 -31.16 11.61
N LYS A 92 -6.29 -31.15 10.77
CA LYS A 92 -6.90 -29.90 10.28
C LYS A 92 -7.38 -29.10 11.50
N PRO A 93 -7.00 -27.81 11.67
CA PRO A 93 -7.52 -26.99 12.75
C PRO A 93 -9.04 -26.79 12.63
N ASP A 94 -9.73 -26.78 13.77
CA ASP A 94 -11.15 -26.45 13.84
C ASP A 94 -11.41 -24.99 13.41
N GLN A 95 -12.66 -24.69 13.03
CA GLN A 95 -13.06 -23.32 12.72
C GLN A 95 -13.10 -22.44 13.99
N TRP A 96 -12.74 -21.16 13.84
CA TRP A 96 -12.76 -20.17 14.92
C TRP A 96 -14.18 -20.00 15.45
N LYS A 97 -14.36 -20.04 16.78
CA LYS A 97 -15.67 -19.88 17.43
C LYS A 97 -15.73 -18.54 18.15
N CYS A 98 -16.87 -17.88 18.03
CA CYS A 98 -17.11 -16.56 18.59
C CYS A 98 -18.16 -16.65 19.71
N GLU A 99 -17.85 -16.02 20.85
CA GLU A 99 -18.61 -16.02 22.09
C GLU A 99 -18.79 -14.58 22.61
N SER A 100 -19.64 -14.42 23.64
CA SER A 100 -19.97 -13.13 24.27
C SER A 100 -20.63 -12.16 23.29
N PHE A 101 -21.91 -12.44 23.00
CA PHE A 101 -22.75 -11.66 22.09
C PHE A 101 -23.17 -10.33 22.73
N GLU A 102 -23.00 -9.21 22.03
CA GLU A 102 -23.29 -7.87 22.55
C GLU A 102 -24.58 -7.27 21.97
N VAL A 103 -25.60 -7.10 22.83
CA VAL A 103 -26.94 -6.65 22.43
C VAL A 103 -26.95 -5.21 21.91
N SER A 104 -26.07 -4.33 22.40
CA SER A 104 -25.95 -2.95 21.93
C SER A 104 -25.31 -2.83 20.53
N ILE A 105 -24.55 -3.83 20.07
CA ILE A 105 -24.08 -3.88 18.68
C ILE A 105 -25.11 -4.58 17.76
N PHE A 106 -25.93 -5.49 18.29
CA PHE A 106 -27.08 -5.98 17.53
C PHE A 106 -28.10 -4.87 17.22
N GLN A 107 -28.22 -3.84 18.06
CA GLN A 107 -28.97 -2.62 17.71
C GLN A 107 -28.40 -1.94 16.45
N ARG A 108 -27.08 -1.89 16.29
CA ARG A 108 -26.40 -1.29 15.11
C ARG A 108 -26.73 -2.10 13.83
N VAL A 109 -26.76 -3.43 13.93
CA VAL A 109 -27.24 -4.33 12.86
C VAL A 109 -28.71 -4.06 12.52
N GLN A 110 -29.59 -4.03 13.52
CA GLN A 110 -31.02 -3.74 13.30
C GLN A 110 -31.26 -2.32 12.75
N THR A 111 -30.37 -1.36 13.03
CA THR A 111 -30.46 -0.01 12.47
C THR A 111 -30.13 0.02 10.98
N MET A 112 -29.19 -0.83 10.50
CA MET A 112 -28.97 -1.02 9.06
C MET A 112 -30.20 -1.63 8.37
N ILE A 113 -30.82 -2.63 9.00
CA ILE A 113 -32.02 -3.30 8.49
C ILE A 113 -33.21 -2.31 8.45
N PHE A 114 -33.41 -1.54 9.52
CA PHE A 114 -34.43 -0.49 9.61
C PHE A 114 -34.27 0.54 8.49
N ALA A 115 -33.07 1.07 8.27
CA ALA A 115 -32.81 2.04 7.20
C ALA A 115 -33.14 1.47 5.82
N ILE A 116 -32.73 0.24 5.54
CA ILE A 116 -33.05 -0.48 4.29
C ILE A 116 -34.57 -0.66 4.13
N GLU A 117 -35.28 -1.03 5.19
CA GLU A 117 -36.74 -1.16 5.14
C GLU A 117 -37.48 0.17 5.00
N GLU A 118 -37.00 1.24 5.63
CA GLU A 118 -37.56 2.59 5.52
C GLU A 118 -37.42 3.13 4.09
N ILE A 119 -36.25 2.92 3.47
CA ILE A 119 -35.99 3.22 2.06
C ILE A 119 -36.93 2.40 1.16
N ASN A 120 -37.02 1.08 1.34
CA ASN A 120 -37.91 0.22 0.55
C ASN A 120 -39.41 0.54 0.71
N LYS A 121 -39.81 1.19 1.82
CA LYS A 121 -41.19 1.66 2.07
C LYS A 121 -41.45 3.04 1.43
N ASN A 122 -40.41 3.80 1.07
CA ASN A 122 -40.55 5.14 0.50
C ASN A 122 -40.65 5.10 -1.03
N HIS A 123 -41.87 5.06 -1.56
CA HIS A 123 -42.13 5.05 -3.01
C HIS A 123 -41.56 6.25 -3.82
N SER A 124 -41.08 7.32 -3.17
CA SER A 124 -40.39 8.43 -3.85
C SER A 124 -38.89 8.22 -4.04
N PHE A 125 -38.29 7.25 -3.36
CA PHE A 125 -36.84 7.05 -3.27
C PHE A 125 -36.50 5.62 -3.70
N LEU A 126 -35.66 5.47 -4.73
CA LEU A 126 -35.42 4.20 -5.43
C LEU A 126 -36.71 3.46 -5.90
N PRO A 127 -37.65 4.13 -6.61
CA PRO A 127 -38.88 3.50 -7.08
C PRO A 127 -38.61 2.26 -7.96
N ASN A 128 -39.36 1.18 -7.70
CA ASN A 128 -39.26 -0.12 -8.37
C ASN A 128 -37.88 -0.82 -8.25
N ILE A 129 -37.11 -0.54 -7.18
CA ILE A 129 -35.89 -1.25 -6.80
C ILE A 129 -35.96 -1.62 -5.31
N THR A 130 -35.73 -2.89 -4.98
CA THR A 130 -35.70 -3.40 -3.61
C THR A 130 -34.25 -3.53 -3.13
N LEU A 131 -33.89 -2.84 -2.06
CA LEU A 131 -32.61 -3.05 -1.38
C LEU A 131 -32.69 -4.30 -0.48
N GLY A 132 -31.82 -5.27 -0.73
CA GLY A 132 -31.54 -6.42 0.12
C GLY A 132 -30.21 -6.26 0.88
N TYR A 133 -29.85 -7.25 1.71
CA TYR A 133 -28.61 -7.20 2.50
C TYR A 133 -27.98 -8.57 2.74
N ARG A 134 -26.67 -8.56 2.97
CA ARG A 134 -25.91 -9.70 3.51
C ARG A 134 -24.91 -9.20 4.56
N LEU A 135 -25.11 -9.61 5.81
CA LEU A 135 -24.35 -9.10 6.96
C LEU A 135 -23.55 -10.25 7.60
N TYR A 136 -22.31 -9.97 8.02
CA TYR A 136 -21.43 -10.93 8.70
C TYR A 136 -20.91 -10.40 10.05
N ASP A 137 -20.67 -11.34 10.96
CA ASP A 137 -19.92 -11.12 12.21
C ASP A 137 -18.40 -11.22 11.97
N ASN A 138 -17.64 -10.24 12.47
CA ASN A 138 -16.18 -10.19 12.37
C ASN A 138 -15.45 -10.73 13.62
N CYS A 139 -16.20 -10.99 14.70
CA CYS A 139 -15.73 -11.54 15.98
C CYS A 139 -14.52 -10.84 16.64
N VAL A 140 -14.30 -9.54 16.43
CA VAL A 140 -13.08 -8.81 16.87
C VAL A 140 -11.78 -9.51 16.42
N HIS A 141 -11.78 -10.17 15.26
CA HIS A 141 -10.63 -10.97 14.83
C HIS A 141 -10.30 -10.79 13.35
N LEU A 142 -9.15 -10.19 13.07
CA LEU A 142 -8.71 -9.82 11.72
C LEU A 142 -8.80 -10.97 10.68
N PRO A 143 -8.37 -12.21 10.98
CA PRO A 143 -8.56 -13.35 10.06
C PRO A 143 -10.03 -13.72 9.76
N VAL A 144 -10.98 -13.37 10.64
CA VAL A 144 -12.42 -13.60 10.43
C VAL A 144 -13.01 -12.42 9.66
N ALA A 145 -12.69 -11.17 10.06
CA ALA A 145 -13.07 -9.95 9.36
C ALA A 145 -12.68 -9.98 7.86
N LEU A 146 -11.44 -10.42 7.56
CA LEU A 146 -10.98 -10.57 6.18
C LEU A 146 -11.76 -11.63 5.39
N ARG A 147 -12.10 -12.76 6.02
CA ARG A 147 -12.92 -13.81 5.37
C ARG A 147 -14.31 -13.29 5.03
N ALA A 148 -14.97 -12.64 5.99
CA ALA A 148 -16.27 -12.00 5.80
C ALA A 148 -16.24 -10.95 4.67
N ALA A 149 -15.24 -10.05 4.67
CA ALA A 149 -15.06 -9.07 3.60
C ALA A 149 -14.85 -9.72 2.22
N THR A 150 -14.06 -10.80 2.14
CA THR A 150 -13.91 -11.55 0.87
C THR A 150 -15.17 -12.29 0.44
N ALA A 151 -16.00 -12.79 1.37
CA ALA A 151 -17.24 -13.49 1.05
C ALA A 151 -18.33 -12.57 0.50
N LEU A 152 -18.41 -11.32 0.99
CA LEU A 152 -19.25 -10.26 0.40
C LEU A 152 -18.81 -9.95 -1.04
N LEU A 153 -17.49 -9.83 -1.26
CA LEU A 153 -16.92 -9.56 -2.58
C LEU A 153 -17.11 -10.72 -3.58
N SER A 154 -16.96 -11.97 -3.16
CA SER A 154 -17.06 -13.13 -4.06
C SER A 154 -18.50 -13.58 -4.35
N GLY A 155 -19.51 -12.99 -3.69
CA GLY A 155 -20.92 -13.34 -3.88
C GLY A 155 -21.28 -14.78 -3.47
N THR A 156 -20.39 -15.49 -2.78
CA THR A 156 -20.48 -16.95 -2.53
C THR A 156 -21.49 -17.28 -1.44
N GLY A 157 -22.78 -17.18 -1.78
CA GLY A 157 -23.88 -17.96 -1.18
C GLY A 157 -24.33 -19.02 -2.19
N ASP A 158 -24.95 -20.10 -1.72
CA ASP A 158 -25.19 -21.34 -2.45
C ASP A 158 -25.38 -21.21 -3.98
N VAL A 159 -24.34 -21.63 -4.71
CA VAL A 159 -24.49 -22.07 -6.10
C VAL A 159 -25.16 -23.44 -6.03
N THR A 160 -26.49 -23.46 -5.99
CA THR A 160 -27.26 -24.67 -6.24
C THR A 160 -26.84 -25.23 -7.61
N ILE A 161 -26.42 -26.50 -7.64
CA ILE A 161 -25.68 -27.05 -8.79
C ILE A 161 -26.62 -27.49 -9.93
N ASP A 162 -27.65 -26.69 -10.20
CA ASP A 162 -28.47 -26.75 -11.40
C ASP A 162 -27.84 -25.92 -12.53
N GLY A 163 -28.15 -26.25 -13.78
CA GLY A 163 -27.34 -25.84 -14.95
C GLY A 163 -27.34 -24.36 -15.32
N ASN A 164 -27.99 -23.49 -14.56
CA ASN A 164 -28.04 -22.05 -14.79
C ASN A 164 -27.08 -21.34 -13.82
N CYS A 165 -26.22 -20.47 -14.34
CA CYS A 165 -25.28 -19.68 -13.53
C CYS A 165 -25.95 -18.49 -12.79
N THR A 166 -27.11 -18.73 -12.17
CA THR A 166 -27.89 -17.76 -11.41
C THR A 166 -27.52 -17.81 -9.93
N GLY A 167 -26.37 -17.22 -9.59
CA GLY A 167 -26.03 -16.93 -8.19
C GLY A 167 -26.86 -15.78 -7.61
N PRO A 168 -26.76 -15.51 -6.29
CA PRO A 168 -27.37 -14.32 -5.69
C PRO A 168 -26.79 -13.03 -6.29
N PRO A 169 -27.57 -11.93 -6.38
CA PRO A 169 -27.09 -10.67 -6.95
C PRO A 169 -25.87 -10.11 -6.19
N PRO A 170 -24.92 -9.48 -6.89
CA PRO A 170 -23.66 -9.04 -6.30
C PRO A 170 -23.87 -7.93 -5.26
N VAL A 171 -22.96 -7.89 -4.28
CA VAL A 171 -22.86 -6.78 -3.33
C VAL A 171 -22.35 -5.54 -4.08
N VAL A 172 -23.06 -4.41 -3.99
CA VAL A 172 -22.66 -3.15 -4.67
C VAL A 172 -21.86 -2.20 -3.77
N ALA A 173 -21.98 -2.34 -2.45
CA ALA A 173 -21.28 -1.56 -1.44
C ALA A 173 -21.28 -2.32 -0.10
N ILE A 174 -20.27 -2.07 0.75
CA ILE A 174 -20.14 -2.65 2.09
C ILE A 174 -20.27 -1.56 3.15
N VAL A 175 -21.03 -1.81 4.22
CA VAL A 175 -21.11 -0.97 5.42
C VAL A 175 -20.27 -1.60 6.56
N GLY A 176 -19.45 -0.80 7.23
CA GLY A 176 -18.40 -1.30 8.14
C GLY A 176 -17.03 -1.38 7.44
N ASP A 177 -15.99 -1.94 8.05
CA ASP A 177 -15.88 -2.53 9.38
C ASP A 177 -15.72 -1.43 10.45
N PRO A 178 -16.30 -1.56 11.66
CA PRO A 178 -16.14 -0.56 12.71
C PRO A 178 -14.70 -0.41 13.24
N LEU A 179 -13.86 -1.44 13.20
CA LEU A 179 -12.52 -1.38 13.79
C LEU A 179 -11.49 -0.89 12.77
N SER A 180 -10.68 0.11 13.16
CA SER A 180 -9.69 0.73 12.26
C SER A 180 -8.72 -0.29 11.65
N TYR A 181 -8.15 -1.20 12.44
CA TYR A 181 -7.20 -2.21 11.94
C TYR A 181 -7.84 -3.25 11.01
N HIS A 182 -9.11 -3.62 11.23
CA HIS A 182 -9.89 -4.41 10.27
C HIS A 182 -10.13 -3.65 8.97
N SER A 183 -10.60 -2.40 9.07
CA SER A 183 -10.92 -1.55 7.93
C SER A 183 -9.70 -1.31 7.04
N ILE A 184 -8.49 -1.10 7.58
CA ILE A 184 -7.24 -1.00 6.81
C ILE A 184 -7.03 -2.26 5.97
N ALA A 185 -7.09 -3.44 6.60
CA ALA A 185 -6.75 -4.69 5.95
C ALA A 185 -7.79 -5.13 4.91
N ALA A 186 -9.09 -5.01 5.23
CA ALA A 186 -10.18 -5.29 4.30
C ALA A 186 -10.17 -4.29 3.13
N SER A 187 -9.96 -2.99 3.41
CA SER A 187 -9.90 -1.96 2.37
C SER A 187 -8.79 -2.22 1.37
N ARG A 188 -7.59 -2.67 1.75
CA ARG A 188 -6.52 -3.03 0.80
C ARG A 188 -6.95 -4.11 -0.21
N ILE A 189 -7.91 -4.99 0.13
CA ILE A 189 -8.49 -5.97 -0.79
C ILE A 189 -9.62 -5.35 -1.62
N MET A 190 -10.58 -4.64 -0.99
CA MET A 190 -11.68 -3.96 -1.71
C MET A 190 -11.15 -2.91 -2.72
N SER A 191 -9.97 -2.36 -2.43
CA SER A 191 -9.20 -1.46 -3.29
C SER A 191 -8.86 -2.05 -4.65
N LEU A 192 -9.00 -3.37 -4.87
CA LEU A 192 -8.79 -4.02 -6.17
C LEU A 192 -10.03 -4.12 -7.07
N PHE A 193 -11.24 -4.18 -6.52
CA PHE A 193 -12.42 -4.72 -7.25
C PHE A 193 -13.57 -3.70 -7.44
N GLY A 194 -13.24 -2.45 -7.75
CA GLY A 194 -14.16 -1.29 -7.65
C GLY A 194 -14.67 -0.93 -6.23
N MET A 195 -14.90 -1.94 -5.39
CA MET A 195 -15.85 -2.02 -4.27
C MET A 195 -15.80 -0.85 -3.27
N PRO A 196 -16.89 -0.06 -3.15
CA PRO A 196 -17.03 0.94 -2.11
C PRO A 196 -17.32 0.33 -0.73
N MET A 197 -16.68 0.88 0.29
CA MET A 197 -16.73 0.42 1.69
C MET A 197 -16.92 1.63 2.59
N VAL A 198 -18.06 1.74 3.27
CA VAL A 198 -18.45 2.90 4.10
C VAL A 198 -18.44 2.50 5.57
N SER A 199 -17.37 2.82 6.31
CA SER A 199 -17.33 2.54 7.75
C SER A 199 -18.14 3.56 8.55
N TYR A 200 -18.79 3.08 9.61
CA TYR A 200 -19.56 3.90 10.55
C TYR A 200 -18.79 4.27 11.83
N PHE A 201 -17.59 3.70 12.04
CA PHE A 201 -16.86 3.81 13.31
C PHE A 201 -15.32 3.75 13.23
N ALA A 202 -14.71 3.44 12.06
CA ALA A 202 -13.25 3.39 11.94
C ALA A 202 -12.64 4.80 11.79
N THR A 203 -12.21 5.42 12.89
CA THR A 203 -11.79 6.84 12.97
C THR A 203 -10.32 7.14 12.60
N CYS A 204 -9.46 6.12 12.46
CA CYS A 204 -8.02 6.32 12.24
C CYS A 204 -7.70 7.31 11.11
N SER A 205 -6.87 8.32 11.39
CA SER A 205 -6.39 9.29 10.38
C SER A 205 -5.61 8.64 9.22
N CYS A 206 -5.10 7.43 9.43
CA CYS A 206 -4.53 6.60 8.37
C CYS A 206 -5.52 6.30 7.22
N LEU A 207 -6.81 6.12 7.52
CA LEU A 207 -7.84 5.72 6.53
C LEU A 207 -8.30 6.88 5.61
N SER A 208 -8.00 8.13 5.97
CA SER A 208 -8.21 9.31 5.12
C SER A 208 -7.38 9.25 3.83
N ASN A 209 -6.30 8.48 3.81
CA ASN A 209 -5.37 8.37 2.70
C ASN A 209 -6.02 7.77 1.44
N LYS A 210 -6.56 8.63 0.55
CA LYS A 210 -7.14 8.24 -0.75
C LYS A 210 -6.12 7.80 -1.82
N ARG A 211 -4.88 7.50 -1.41
CA ARG A 211 -3.89 6.70 -2.17
C ARG A 211 -3.58 5.34 -1.52
N GLU A 212 -4.13 5.02 -0.35
CA GLU A 212 -4.02 3.67 0.24
C GLU A 212 -5.40 3.01 0.52
N PHE A 213 -6.50 3.79 0.56
CA PHE A 213 -7.88 3.28 0.59
C PHE A 213 -8.81 4.14 -0.33
N PRO A 214 -9.18 3.71 -1.57
CA PRO A 214 -9.67 4.62 -2.63
C PRO A 214 -11.18 4.71 -2.70
N SER A 215 -11.77 3.58 -2.34
CA SER A 215 -13.18 3.26 -2.29
C SER A 215 -13.65 3.08 -0.84
N PHE A 216 -12.75 3.31 0.13
CA PHE A 216 -13.12 3.50 1.52
C PHE A 216 -13.70 4.91 1.72
N LEU A 217 -14.82 5.02 2.39
CA LEU A 217 -15.41 6.26 2.92
C LEU A 217 -15.84 6.01 4.37
N ARG A 218 -16.21 7.04 5.11
CA ARG A 218 -16.80 6.87 6.45
C ARG A 218 -17.75 7.97 6.87
N THR A 219 -18.79 7.58 7.61
CA THR A 219 -19.80 8.50 8.17
C THR A 219 -19.47 9.01 9.57
N ILE A 220 -18.22 8.81 10.00
CA ILE A 220 -17.62 9.33 11.23
C ILE A 220 -16.38 10.19 10.86
N PRO A 221 -16.06 11.28 11.59
CA PRO A 221 -14.87 12.08 11.31
C PRO A 221 -13.57 11.36 11.72
N SER A 222 -12.42 11.94 11.35
CA SER A 222 -11.11 11.41 11.72
C SER A 222 -10.67 11.77 13.14
N ASP A 223 -9.94 10.85 13.80
CA ASP A 223 -9.19 11.06 15.05
C ASP A 223 -8.34 12.34 15.05
N ALA A 224 -7.85 12.80 13.89
CA ALA A 224 -7.10 14.05 13.79
C ALA A 224 -7.91 15.26 14.29
N PHE A 225 -9.20 15.31 13.98
CA PHE A 225 -10.11 16.36 14.45
C PHE A 225 -10.53 16.16 15.90
N GLN A 226 -10.63 14.92 16.37
CA GLN A 226 -10.85 14.60 17.78
C GLN A 226 -9.68 15.05 18.66
N VAL A 227 -8.44 14.79 18.23
CA VAL A 227 -7.24 15.30 18.91
C VAL A 227 -7.24 16.83 18.90
N LYS A 228 -7.59 17.48 17.78
CA LYS A 228 -7.76 18.95 17.73
C LYS A 228 -8.81 19.44 18.74
N ALA A 229 -9.96 18.79 18.85
CA ALA A 229 -11.00 19.13 19.85
C ALA A 229 -10.49 18.98 21.30
N MET A 230 -9.77 17.89 21.60
CA MET A 230 -9.13 17.71 22.92
C MET A 230 -8.10 18.79 23.21
N ILE A 231 -7.29 19.19 22.22
CA ILE A 231 -6.30 20.26 22.34
C ILE A 231 -6.95 21.62 22.61
N GLU A 232 -8.06 21.96 21.96
CA GLU A 232 -8.77 23.22 22.26
C GLU A 232 -9.39 23.22 23.66
N ILE A 233 -9.88 22.09 24.19
CA ILE A 233 -10.30 21.98 25.60
C ILE A 233 -9.11 22.25 26.55
N ILE A 234 -7.94 21.66 26.27
CA ILE A 234 -6.74 21.79 27.09
C ILE A 234 -6.20 23.24 27.07
N LYS A 235 -6.23 23.90 25.90
CA LYS A 235 -5.88 25.32 25.75
C LYS A 235 -6.86 26.24 26.48
N HIS A 236 -8.17 26.00 26.35
CA HIS A 236 -9.23 26.82 26.96
C HIS A 236 -9.08 26.93 28.48
N TYR A 237 -8.75 25.82 29.15
CA TYR A 237 -8.49 25.79 30.59
C TYR A 237 -7.02 26.05 30.99
N GLY A 238 -6.14 26.41 30.03
CA GLY A 238 -4.74 26.77 30.30
C GLY A 238 -3.87 25.64 30.85
N TRP A 239 -4.24 24.37 30.58
CA TRP A 239 -3.54 23.19 31.11
C TRP A 239 -2.24 22.93 30.35
N VAL A 240 -1.09 23.07 31.04
CA VAL A 240 0.25 22.88 30.44
C VAL A 240 1.03 21.69 30.99
N TRP A 241 0.47 20.95 31.96
CA TRP A 241 1.07 19.76 32.56
C TRP A 241 0.06 18.63 32.64
N ILE A 242 0.13 17.68 31.70
CA ILE A 242 -0.89 16.62 31.53
C ILE A 242 -0.26 15.23 31.44
N GLY A 243 -0.95 14.21 31.96
CA GLY A 243 -0.65 12.81 31.67
C GLY A 243 -1.35 12.32 30.41
N VAL A 244 -0.79 11.31 29.73
CA VAL A 244 -1.42 10.67 28.56
C VAL A 244 -1.41 9.16 28.72
N ILE A 245 -2.55 8.53 28.38
CA ILE A 245 -2.74 7.08 28.34
C ILE A 245 -3.34 6.74 26.98
N ALA A 246 -2.75 5.81 26.24
CA ALA A 246 -3.25 5.35 24.95
C ALA A 246 -3.26 3.82 24.82
N SER A 247 -4.10 3.26 23.96
CA SER A 247 -4.06 1.83 23.63
C SER A 247 -2.83 1.47 22.79
N ASP A 248 -2.31 0.25 22.97
CA ASP A 248 -1.13 -0.30 22.26
C ASP A 248 -1.52 -0.86 20.87
N ASP A 249 -2.29 -0.09 20.10
CA ASP A 249 -2.90 -0.45 18.82
C ASP A 249 -2.86 0.72 17.78
N ASP A 250 -3.33 0.48 16.56
CA ASP A 250 -3.33 1.49 15.48
C ASP A 250 -4.20 2.73 15.79
N TYR A 251 -5.27 2.62 16.59
CA TYR A 251 -6.07 3.76 17.04
C TYR A 251 -5.28 4.60 18.06
N GLY A 252 -4.86 3.98 19.16
CA GLY A 252 -4.17 4.66 20.26
C GLY A 252 -2.81 5.25 19.86
N GLN A 253 -1.98 4.52 19.10
CA GLN A 253 -0.64 4.98 18.73
C GLN A 253 -0.65 6.11 17.69
N ASN A 254 -1.58 6.12 16.72
CA ASN A 254 -1.67 7.21 15.74
C ASN A 254 -2.22 8.50 16.39
N ALA A 255 -3.24 8.40 17.24
CA ALA A 255 -3.75 9.55 17.98
C ALA A 255 -2.71 10.12 18.96
N LEU A 256 -2.01 9.24 19.69
CA LEU A 256 -0.90 9.63 20.57
C LEU A 256 0.19 10.42 19.84
N LYS A 257 0.54 10.03 18.59
CA LYS A 257 1.51 10.75 17.78
C LYS A 257 1.06 12.19 17.49
N VAL A 258 -0.18 12.38 17.05
CA VAL A 258 -0.74 13.72 16.76
C VAL A 258 -0.86 14.55 18.04
N LEU A 259 -1.28 13.93 19.15
CA LEU A 259 -1.40 14.60 20.45
C LEU A 259 -0.05 15.09 20.98
N ILE A 260 1.02 14.29 20.86
CA ILE A 260 2.38 14.71 21.21
C ILE A 260 2.82 15.92 20.36
N GLU A 261 2.53 15.89 19.06
CA GLU A 261 2.91 16.97 18.12
C GLU A 261 2.19 18.29 18.44
N GLU A 262 0.90 18.25 18.80
CA GLU A 262 0.14 19.45 19.19
C GLU A 262 0.48 19.95 20.60
N VAL A 263 0.58 19.08 21.62
CA VAL A 263 0.86 19.52 23.00
C VAL A 263 2.23 20.18 23.11
N ASN A 264 3.25 19.66 22.43
CA ASN A 264 4.62 20.21 22.46
C ASN A 264 4.72 21.67 21.95
N LYS A 265 3.66 22.21 21.31
CA LYS A 265 3.61 23.61 20.87
C LYS A 265 3.30 24.60 22.00
N PHE A 266 2.71 24.15 23.12
CA PHE A 266 2.25 25.04 24.20
C PHE A 266 2.34 24.47 25.63
N GLY A 267 2.54 23.15 25.80
CA GLY A 267 2.57 22.48 27.10
C GLY A 267 3.53 21.28 27.12
N CYS A 268 3.51 20.52 28.21
CA CYS A 268 4.40 19.38 28.43
C CYS A 268 3.65 18.15 28.98
N LEU A 269 4.16 16.98 28.63
CA LEU A 269 3.63 15.69 29.07
C LEU A 269 4.37 15.19 30.32
N ALA A 270 3.61 14.86 31.37
CA ALA A 270 4.12 14.35 32.64
C ALA A 270 4.44 12.85 32.57
N PHE A 271 3.67 12.09 31.80
CA PHE A 271 3.90 10.69 31.47
C PHE A 271 3.13 10.31 30.19
N ILE A 272 3.58 9.24 29.53
CA ILE A 272 2.90 8.60 28.40
C ILE A 272 2.87 7.10 28.69
N GLU A 273 1.69 6.55 28.89
CA GLU A 273 1.50 5.12 29.19
C GLU A 273 0.71 4.38 28.11
N ARG A 274 0.99 3.08 27.94
CA ARG A 274 0.39 2.23 26.88
C ARG A 274 -0.39 1.06 27.46
N VAL A 275 -1.71 1.08 27.27
CA VAL A 275 -2.61 0.01 27.71
C VAL A 275 -2.50 -1.17 26.75
N PRO A 276 -2.07 -2.36 27.20
CA PRO A 276 -1.88 -3.51 26.32
C PRO A 276 -3.22 -4.10 25.87
N THR A 277 -3.31 -4.43 24.58
CA THR A 277 -4.46 -5.12 23.95
C THR A 277 -4.72 -6.53 24.48
N THR A 278 -3.77 -7.09 25.24
CA THR A 278 -3.94 -8.34 26.00
C THR A 278 -3.69 -8.10 27.48
N TYR A 279 -4.60 -8.58 28.34
CA TYR A 279 -4.49 -8.41 29.80
C TYR A 279 -3.12 -8.87 30.34
N ASN A 280 -2.36 -7.92 30.90
CA ASN A 280 -1.11 -8.17 31.59
C ASN A 280 -1.13 -7.36 32.90
N LYS A 281 -1.24 -8.05 34.03
CA LYS A 281 -1.38 -7.39 35.33
C LYS A 281 -0.16 -6.52 35.69
N GLU A 282 1.05 -7.00 35.46
CA GLU A 282 2.28 -6.26 35.80
C GLU A 282 2.35 -4.91 35.06
N LYS A 283 1.95 -4.87 33.78
CA LYS A 283 1.81 -3.61 33.02
C LYS A 283 0.74 -2.69 33.61
N ILE A 284 -0.46 -3.21 33.93
CA ILE A 284 -1.55 -2.38 34.51
C ILE A 284 -1.14 -1.82 35.88
N ASP A 285 -0.52 -2.64 36.74
CA ASP A 285 0.01 -2.21 38.04
C ASP A 285 1.09 -1.11 37.86
N GLN A 286 1.95 -1.20 36.84
CA GLN A 286 2.94 -0.16 36.51
C GLN A 286 2.26 1.16 36.12
N ILE A 287 1.33 1.15 35.16
CA ILE A 287 0.58 2.33 34.70
C ILE A 287 -0.12 3.02 35.88
N VAL A 288 -0.77 2.24 36.75
CA VAL A 288 -1.44 2.74 37.95
C VAL A 288 -0.47 3.40 38.94
N ASN A 289 0.74 2.84 39.11
CA ASN A 289 1.79 3.48 39.92
C ASN A 289 2.30 4.78 39.30
N THR A 290 2.45 4.87 37.97
CA THR A 290 2.80 6.12 37.27
C THR A 290 1.74 7.22 37.51
N ILE A 291 0.45 6.89 37.39
CA ILE A 291 -0.66 7.83 37.65
C ILE A 291 -0.63 8.37 39.10
N LYS A 292 -0.31 7.51 40.07
CA LYS A 292 -0.22 7.85 41.50
C LYS A 292 0.99 8.72 41.84
N GLN A 293 2.13 8.48 41.19
CA GLN A 293 3.37 9.25 41.41
C GLN A 293 3.36 10.61 40.68
N SER A 294 2.60 10.73 39.59
CA SER A 294 2.53 11.96 38.79
C SER A 294 1.76 13.10 39.47
N THR A 295 2.37 14.28 39.46
CA THR A 295 1.79 15.56 39.89
C THR A 295 0.75 16.12 38.93
N ALA A 296 0.63 15.60 37.70
CA ALA A 296 -0.39 16.05 36.76
C ALA A 296 -1.80 15.72 37.30
N GLN A 297 -2.66 16.73 37.33
CA GLN A 297 -4.06 16.58 37.72
C GLN A 297 -4.92 16.19 36.52
N VAL A 298 -4.56 16.63 35.30
CA VAL A 298 -5.26 16.30 34.06
C VAL A 298 -4.64 15.08 33.37
N ILE A 299 -5.46 14.13 32.92
CA ILE A 299 -5.06 12.94 32.18
C ILE A 299 -5.91 12.79 30.91
N VAL A 300 -5.25 12.71 29.76
CA VAL A 300 -5.89 12.43 28.45
C VAL A 300 -5.88 10.92 28.23
N GLY A 301 -7.06 10.32 28.05
CA GLY A 301 -7.23 8.89 27.77
C GLY A 301 -7.71 8.65 26.35
N PHE A 302 -6.85 8.08 25.49
CA PHE A 302 -7.15 7.78 24.09
C PHE A 302 -7.09 6.26 23.83
N SER A 303 -8.16 5.58 24.19
CA SER A 303 -8.23 4.10 24.23
C SER A 303 -9.61 3.62 23.80
N SER A 304 -9.66 2.41 23.24
CA SER A 304 -10.87 1.64 22.98
C SER A 304 -11.58 1.19 24.27
N GLU A 305 -12.88 0.89 24.15
CA GLU A 305 -13.80 0.46 25.23
C GLU A 305 -13.21 -0.68 26.09
N ALA A 306 -12.72 -1.74 25.44
CA ALA A 306 -12.27 -2.96 26.10
C ALA A 306 -10.98 -2.74 26.92
N GLU A 307 -9.94 -2.21 26.29
CA GLU A 307 -8.64 -1.89 26.89
C GLU A 307 -8.80 -0.94 28.10
N LEU A 308 -9.63 0.11 27.97
CA LEU A 308 -9.82 1.03 29.08
C LEU A 308 -10.61 0.40 30.24
N SER A 309 -11.61 -0.44 29.96
CA SER A 309 -12.40 -1.10 31.02
C SER A 309 -11.53 -1.89 32.00
N ILE A 310 -10.44 -2.49 31.50
CA ILE A 310 -9.44 -3.21 32.29
C ILE A 310 -8.71 -2.26 33.23
N LEU A 311 -8.23 -1.12 32.71
CA LEU A 311 -7.47 -0.13 33.49
C LEU A 311 -8.36 0.62 34.49
N ALA A 312 -9.56 1.05 34.07
CA ALA A 312 -10.53 1.78 34.89
C ALA A 312 -10.94 0.99 36.13
N LYS A 313 -11.15 -0.33 35.98
CA LYS A 313 -11.42 -1.23 37.09
C LYS A 313 -10.30 -1.23 38.14
N GLU A 314 -9.03 -1.23 37.72
CA GLU A 314 -7.90 -1.23 38.66
C GLU A 314 -7.65 0.15 39.28
N ILE A 315 -7.91 1.24 38.55
CA ILE A 315 -7.92 2.62 39.08
C ILE A 315 -8.91 2.74 40.24
N VAL A 316 -10.11 2.18 40.11
CA VAL A 316 -11.15 2.17 41.15
C VAL A 316 -10.81 1.19 42.28
N ASN A 317 -10.35 -0.03 41.99
CA ASN A 317 -9.87 -0.99 43.02
C ASN A 317 -8.82 -0.36 43.95
N GLN A 318 -8.04 0.58 43.44
CA GLN A 318 -6.95 1.25 44.14
C GLN A 318 -7.30 2.67 44.64
N ASN A 319 -8.59 3.03 44.66
CA ASN A 319 -9.16 4.29 45.19
C ASN A 319 -8.44 5.56 44.71
N ILE A 320 -8.18 5.66 43.40
CA ILE A 320 -7.50 6.83 42.81
C ILE A 320 -8.54 7.91 42.47
N THR A 321 -8.43 9.07 43.12
CA THR A 321 -9.35 10.21 42.96
C THR A 321 -8.56 11.50 42.67
N GLY A 322 -9.24 12.63 42.47
CA GLY A 322 -8.58 13.93 42.28
C GLY A 322 -7.82 14.07 40.95
N LYS A 323 -8.22 13.31 39.92
CA LYS A 323 -7.73 13.43 38.54
C LYS A 323 -8.88 13.88 37.62
N GLN A 324 -8.59 14.84 36.74
CA GLN A 324 -9.50 15.27 35.68
C GLN A 324 -9.22 14.48 34.42
N TRP A 325 -10.20 13.71 33.95
CA TRP A 325 -10.07 12.95 32.71
C TRP A 325 -10.55 13.78 31.50
N VAL A 326 -9.81 13.66 30.41
CA VAL A 326 -10.22 14.07 29.06
C VAL A 326 -10.34 12.81 28.19
N ALA A 327 -11.58 12.43 27.87
CA ALA A 327 -11.93 11.15 27.26
C ALA A 327 -12.04 11.22 25.74
N SER A 328 -11.40 10.28 25.05
CA SER A 328 -11.62 10.03 23.63
C SER A 328 -13.02 9.50 23.36
N GLU A 329 -13.51 9.75 22.14
CA GLU A 329 -14.82 9.33 21.62
C GLU A 329 -15.22 7.93 22.09
N ALA A 330 -14.39 6.92 21.77
CA ALA A 330 -14.67 5.51 21.99
C ALA A 330 -15.05 5.13 23.44
N TRP A 331 -14.73 5.93 24.47
CA TRP A 331 -15.18 5.67 25.84
C TRP A 331 -15.92 6.83 26.51
N SER A 332 -15.94 8.02 25.90
CA SER A 332 -16.62 9.23 26.39
C SER A 332 -18.10 9.00 26.75
N THR A 333 -18.76 8.06 26.05
CA THR A 333 -20.17 7.69 26.22
C THR A 333 -20.36 6.23 26.64
N PHE A 334 -19.29 5.53 27.04
CA PHE A 334 -19.34 4.08 27.27
C PHE A 334 -19.92 3.73 28.66
N THR A 335 -21.17 3.31 28.66
CA THR A 335 -21.99 3.06 29.87
C THR A 335 -21.39 2.01 30.82
N ALA A 336 -20.60 1.06 30.31
CA ALA A 336 -19.97 0.04 31.16
C ALA A 336 -18.82 0.57 32.02
N VAL A 337 -18.26 1.75 31.72
CA VAL A 337 -17.31 2.48 32.60
C VAL A 337 -18.01 3.65 33.31
N ALA A 338 -19.06 4.25 32.72
CA ALA A 338 -19.91 5.26 33.35
C ALA A 338 -20.89 4.67 34.40
N ARG A 339 -20.35 3.91 35.36
CA ARG A 339 -21.10 3.30 36.48
C ARG A 339 -20.97 4.15 37.75
N THR A 340 -22.03 4.20 38.58
CA THR A 340 -22.00 4.91 39.87
C THR A 340 -20.86 4.45 40.78
N GLU A 341 -20.52 3.17 40.78
CA GLU A 341 -19.36 2.60 41.51
C GLU A 341 -18.00 3.18 41.09
N TYR A 342 -17.90 3.82 39.91
CA TYR A 342 -16.67 4.41 39.39
C TYR A 342 -16.67 5.97 39.46
N PHE A 343 -17.73 6.59 40.00
CA PHE A 343 -17.91 8.04 39.99
C PHE A 343 -16.86 8.79 40.83
N ASP A 344 -16.35 8.22 41.92
CA ASP A 344 -15.32 8.86 42.74
C ASP A 344 -13.99 9.06 41.97
N SER A 345 -13.69 8.17 41.01
CA SER A 345 -12.49 8.21 40.17
C SER A 345 -12.68 8.89 38.81
N PHE A 346 -13.90 8.86 38.24
CA PHE A 346 -14.21 9.32 36.88
C PHE A 346 -15.35 10.35 36.78
N GLY A 347 -15.95 10.76 37.90
CA GLY A 347 -16.91 11.87 37.94
C GLY A 347 -16.28 13.16 37.41
N GLY A 348 -17.07 13.96 36.68
CA GLY A 348 -16.57 15.18 36.04
C GLY A 348 -15.67 14.95 34.82
N THR A 349 -15.45 13.72 34.36
CA THR A 349 -14.80 13.43 33.07
C THR A 349 -15.39 14.30 31.96
N ILE A 350 -14.53 14.91 31.15
CA ILE A 350 -14.91 15.68 29.96
C ILE A 350 -14.59 14.80 28.74
N GLY A 351 -15.57 14.53 27.89
CA GLY A 351 -15.39 13.71 26.70
C GLY A 351 -15.68 14.46 25.41
N VAL A 352 -14.95 14.13 24.35
CA VAL A 352 -15.36 14.43 22.97
C VAL A 352 -16.20 13.25 22.49
N ALA A 353 -17.40 13.46 21.95
CA ALA A 353 -18.32 12.39 21.53
C ALA A 353 -18.91 12.63 20.13
N ILE A 354 -19.17 11.56 19.36
CA ILE A 354 -19.86 11.65 18.06
C ILE A 354 -21.17 12.40 18.24
N ARG A 355 -21.49 13.37 17.37
CA ARG A 355 -22.79 14.07 17.38
C ARG A 355 -23.96 13.07 17.39
N LYS A 356 -24.80 13.12 18.43
CA LYS A 356 -25.97 12.22 18.55
C LYS A 356 -27.07 12.56 17.55
N GLY A 357 -27.77 11.53 17.08
CA GLY A 357 -28.94 11.65 16.21
C GLY A 357 -30.20 11.04 16.83
N SER A 358 -31.32 11.21 16.15
CA SER A 358 -32.60 10.57 16.48
C SER A 358 -33.16 9.89 15.23
N ILE A 359 -33.61 8.64 15.36
CA ILE A 359 -34.18 7.85 14.28
C ILE A 359 -35.65 7.56 14.64
N PRO A 360 -36.62 8.33 14.11
CA PRO A 360 -38.03 8.16 14.44
C PRO A 360 -38.53 6.75 14.15
N GLY A 361 -39.21 6.13 15.11
CA GLY A 361 -39.80 4.80 14.95
C GLY A 361 -38.84 3.62 15.11
N LEU A 362 -37.52 3.82 15.22
CA LEU A 362 -36.55 2.74 15.40
C LEU A 362 -36.85 1.88 16.64
N GLU A 363 -37.19 2.49 17.78
CA GLU A 363 -37.61 1.80 19.01
C GLU A 363 -38.74 0.79 18.74
N LYS A 364 -39.78 1.23 18.01
CA LYS A 364 -40.93 0.39 17.67
C LYS A 364 -40.56 -0.75 16.73
N PHE A 365 -39.52 -0.61 15.92
CA PHE A 365 -38.99 -1.66 15.06
C PHE A 365 -38.10 -2.65 15.82
N LEU A 366 -37.22 -2.16 16.70
CA LEU A 366 -36.36 -2.99 17.56
C LEU A 366 -37.19 -3.96 18.43
N LEU A 367 -38.34 -3.51 18.92
CA LEU A 367 -39.30 -4.31 19.70
C LEU A 367 -40.13 -5.32 18.89
N GLN A 368 -40.00 -5.36 17.55
CA GLN A 368 -40.69 -6.34 16.67
C GLN A 368 -39.86 -7.59 16.37
N VAL A 369 -38.58 -7.65 16.79
CA VAL A 369 -37.72 -8.83 16.59
C VAL A 369 -38.27 -10.01 17.39
N HIS A 370 -38.42 -11.17 16.74
CA HIS A 370 -38.96 -12.39 17.33
C HIS A 370 -38.19 -13.64 16.82
N PRO A 371 -37.96 -14.69 17.62
CA PRO A 371 -37.22 -15.88 17.17
C PRO A 371 -37.80 -16.55 15.93
N ASP A 372 -39.12 -16.68 15.87
CA ASP A 372 -39.84 -17.34 14.76
C ASP A 372 -39.89 -16.50 13.45
N SER A 373 -39.35 -15.27 13.45
CA SER A 373 -39.59 -14.31 12.35
C SER A 373 -38.80 -14.55 11.06
N ILE A 374 -37.71 -15.33 11.10
CA ILE A 374 -36.91 -15.68 9.91
C ILE A 374 -36.35 -17.10 10.04
N ASP A 375 -36.65 -17.96 9.07
CA ASP A 375 -36.07 -19.30 8.97
C ASP A 375 -34.53 -19.29 9.03
N SER A 376 -33.96 -20.22 9.80
CA SER A 376 -32.52 -20.56 9.89
C SER A 376 -31.52 -19.54 10.44
N ASN A 377 -31.90 -18.31 10.82
CA ASN A 377 -30.94 -17.27 11.21
C ASN A 377 -30.40 -17.38 12.66
N ASN A 378 -29.18 -17.94 12.78
CA ASN A 378 -28.42 -18.15 14.03
C ASN A 378 -28.25 -16.86 14.89
N MET A 379 -28.19 -15.67 14.28
CA MET A 379 -27.98 -14.41 15.01
C MET A 379 -29.16 -14.01 15.92
N ILE A 380 -30.41 -14.17 15.47
CA ILE A 380 -31.59 -13.76 16.26
C ILE A 380 -31.76 -14.68 17.47
N VAL A 381 -31.48 -15.97 17.31
CA VAL A 381 -31.44 -16.95 18.40
C VAL A 381 -30.40 -16.53 19.45
N LYS A 382 -29.16 -16.24 19.03
CA LYS A 382 -28.09 -15.77 19.94
C LYS A 382 -28.45 -14.47 20.67
N PHE A 383 -29.10 -13.53 20.00
CA PHE A 383 -29.61 -12.31 20.63
C PHE A 383 -30.63 -12.61 21.74
N TRP A 384 -31.64 -13.42 21.44
CA TRP A 384 -32.71 -13.78 22.39
C TRP A 384 -32.18 -14.53 23.61
N GLU A 385 -31.30 -15.51 23.39
CA GLU A 385 -30.60 -16.25 24.44
C GLU A 385 -29.75 -15.36 25.35
N SER A 386 -29.20 -14.26 24.80
CA SER A 386 -28.35 -13.32 25.54
C SER A 386 -29.15 -12.23 26.27
N LEU A 387 -30.31 -11.84 25.74
CA LEU A 387 -31.19 -10.83 26.35
C LEU A 387 -32.01 -11.40 27.53
N PHE A 388 -32.41 -12.66 27.45
CA PHE A 388 -33.24 -13.33 28.47
C PHE A 388 -32.47 -14.37 29.31
N GLU A 389 -31.13 -14.42 29.19
CA GLU A 389 -30.21 -15.36 29.88
C GLU A 389 -30.64 -16.86 29.78
N CYS A 390 -31.27 -17.22 28.67
CA CYS A 390 -31.87 -18.54 28.45
C CYS A 390 -31.18 -19.31 27.31
N LYS A 391 -31.55 -20.59 27.10
CA LYS A 391 -31.14 -21.38 25.92
C LYS A 391 -32.31 -22.07 25.23
N PHE A 392 -32.30 -22.12 23.90
CA PHE A 392 -33.22 -22.94 23.11
C PHE A 392 -32.75 -24.40 23.06
N LEU A 393 -33.71 -25.34 23.05
CA LEU A 393 -33.42 -26.78 23.02
C LEU A 393 -33.10 -27.26 21.60
N GLN A 394 -31.82 -27.46 21.29
CA GLN A 394 -31.42 -28.07 20.03
C GLN A 394 -31.81 -29.56 19.97
N SER A 395 -32.13 -30.05 18.77
CA SER A 395 -32.62 -31.42 18.55
C SER A 395 -31.61 -32.52 18.92
N SER A 396 -30.33 -32.18 19.07
CA SER A 396 -29.22 -33.05 19.47
C SER A 396 -29.16 -33.36 20.98
N ASP A 397 -29.64 -32.48 21.85
CA ASP A 397 -29.33 -32.54 23.30
C ASP A 397 -30.19 -33.52 24.12
N LYS A 398 -31.06 -34.30 23.46
CA LYS A 398 -32.05 -35.19 24.10
C LYS A 398 -31.50 -36.42 24.85
N ILE A 399 -30.21 -36.48 25.17
CA ILE A 399 -29.54 -37.68 25.70
C ILE A 399 -28.93 -37.50 27.12
N ASN A 400 -28.53 -36.29 27.53
CA ASN A 400 -27.79 -36.08 28.79
C ASN A 400 -28.57 -35.32 29.87
N SER A 401 -29.55 -36.01 30.48
CA SER A 401 -30.48 -35.49 31.50
C SER A 401 -29.88 -35.02 32.83
N SER A 402 -28.55 -34.99 32.98
CA SER A 402 -27.83 -34.59 34.20
C SER A 402 -27.29 -33.15 34.15
N SER A 403 -27.20 -32.54 32.97
CA SER A 403 -26.64 -31.17 32.78
C SER A 403 -27.71 -30.05 32.75
N LEU A 404 -28.96 -30.40 33.08
CA LEU A 404 -30.14 -29.52 32.95
C LEU A 404 -30.58 -28.82 34.24
N LEU A 405 -30.02 -29.15 35.41
CA LEU A 405 -30.30 -28.40 36.64
C LEU A 405 -29.54 -27.05 36.62
N GLY A 406 -30.25 -25.97 36.28
CA GLY A 406 -29.78 -24.60 36.49
C GLY A 406 -29.67 -23.70 35.26
N ARG A 407 -30.18 -24.10 34.09
CA ARG A 407 -30.31 -23.21 32.91
C ARG A 407 -31.77 -22.89 32.62
N HIS A 408 -32.06 -21.61 32.39
CA HIS A 408 -33.37 -21.17 31.91
C HIS A 408 -33.55 -21.59 30.44
N ILE A 409 -34.74 -22.06 30.10
CA ILE A 409 -35.10 -22.51 28.75
C ILE A 409 -35.86 -21.38 28.07
N CYS A 410 -35.43 -20.98 26.88
CA CYS A 410 -36.18 -20.00 26.08
C CYS A 410 -37.45 -20.65 25.53
N THR A 411 -38.58 -19.97 25.67
CA THR A 411 -39.89 -20.41 25.15
C THR A 411 -40.27 -19.74 23.84
N GLY A 412 -39.65 -18.59 23.51
CA GLY A 412 -40.05 -17.72 22.41
C GLY A 412 -41.21 -16.79 22.77
N LEU A 413 -41.84 -16.97 23.95
CA LEU A 413 -42.97 -16.16 24.43
C LEU A 413 -42.53 -15.08 25.44
N GLU A 414 -41.23 -14.81 25.53
CA GLU A 414 -40.67 -13.77 26.40
C GLU A 414 -40.99 -12.36 25.84
N ASP A 415 -41.57 -11.47 26.67
CA ASP A 415 -41.97 -10.13 26.21
C ASP A 415 -40.85 -9.09 26.36
N ILE A 416 -40.27 -8.71 25.22
CA ILE A 416 -39.22 -7.70 25.08
C ILE A 416 -39.63 -6.29 25.56
N HIS A 417 -40.93 -5.96 25.57
CA HIS A 417 -41.41 -4.63 25.97
C HIS A 417 -41.20 -4.34 27.47
N ASN A 418 -41.08 -5.38 28.30
CA ASN A 418 -40.86 -5.22 29.74
C ASN A 418 -39.38 -5.10 30.12
N ILE A 419 -38.44 -5.26 29.19
CA ILE A 419 -37.00 -5.18 29.44
C ILE A 419 -36.42 -3.87 28.87
N THR A 420 -35.99 -3.00 29.78
CA THR A 420 -35.10 -1.88 29.44
C THR A 420 -33.68 -2.41 29.27
N SER A 421 -33.08 -2.19 28.09
CA SER A 421 -31.77 -2.74 27.72
C SER A 421 -31.02 -1.77 26.82
N ALA A 422 -29.70 -1.95 26.69
CA ALA A 422 -28.89 -1.20 25.74
C ALA A 422 -29.20 -1.52 24.25
N TYR A 423 -30.12 -2.47 23.99
CA TYR A 423 -30.70 -2.71 22.67
C TYR A 423 -31.96 -1.85 22.46
N SER A 424 -32.87 -1.79 23.44
CA SER A 424 -34.12 -1.02 23.36
C SER A 424 -33.95 0.49 23.63
N ASP A 425 -32.85 0.92 24.25
CA ASP A 425 -32.55 2.34 24.48
C ASP A 425 -32.16 3.07 23.17
N VAL A 426 -33.01 4.01 22.75
CA VAL A 426 -32.81 4.89 21.58
C VAL A 426 -32.51 6.35 21.96
N THR A 427 -32.20 6.64 23.24
CA THR A 427 -32.09 8.02 23.74
C THR A 427 -30.78 8.73 23.36
N ASP A 428 -29.70 7.98 23.07
CA ASP A 428 -28.40 8.53 22.66
C ASP A 428 -27.77 7.76 21.47
N LEU A 429 -28.47 7.71 20.34
CA LEU A 429 -28.01 7.02 19.14
C LEU A 429 -26.81 7.75 18.50
N ARG A 430 -25.61 7.17 18.66
CA ARG A 430 -24.34 7.66 18.09
C ARG A 430 -23.78 6.72 16.99
N PRO A 431 -23.12 5.57 17.27
CA PRO A 431 -22.70 4.63 16.21
C PRO A 431 -23.85 4.14 15.32
N SER A 432 -25.01 3.83 15.92
CA SER A 432 -26.22 3.42 15.21
C SER A 432 -26.68 4.48 14.20
N TYR A 433 -26.52 5.77 14.54
CA TYR A 433 -26.87 6.87 13.65
C TYR A 433 -25.85 7.05 12.51
N ASN A 434 -24.57 6.73 12.72
CA ASN A 434 -23.59 6.67 11.63
C ASN A 434 -23.85 5.49 10.68
N VAL A 435 -24.35 4.35 11.17
CA VAL A 435 -24.83 3.24 10.32
C VAL A 435 -26.02 3.69 9.46
N TYR A 436 -27.00 4.35 10.07
CA TYR A 436 -28.16 4.92 9.36
C TYR A 436 -27.71 5.89 8.26
N LYS A 437 -26.81 6.85 8.58
CA LYS A 437 -26.20 7.77 7.61
C LYS A 437 -25.44 7.03 6.49
N ALA A 438 -24.77 5.90 6.76
CA ALA A 438 -24.03 5.14 5.76
C ALA A 438 -24.95 4.45 4.75
N VAL A 439 -26.03 3.83 5.22
CA VAL A 439 -27.07 3.24 4.34
C VAL A 439 -27.71 4.33 3.48
N TYR A 440 -28.12 5.45 4.08
CA TYR A 440 -28.71 6.57 3.35
C TYR A 440 -27.75 7.20 2.34
N ALA A 441 -26.46 7.32 2.64
CA ALA A 441 -25.47 7.81 1.69
C ALA A 441 -25.33 6.89 0.46
N ILE A 442 -25.31 5.56 0.65
CA ILE A 442 -25.30 4.59 -0.44
C ILE A 442 -26.61 4.66 -1.24
N ALA A 443 -27.75 4.76 -0.58
CA ALA A 443 -29.05 4.87 -1.26
C ALA A 443 -29.21 6.20 -2.02
N HIS A 444 -28.69 7.31 -1.50
CA HIS A 444 -28.61 8.58 -2.23
C HIS A 444 -27.68 8.48 -3.44
N ALA A 445 -26.56 7.78 -3.35
CA ALA A 445 -25.70 7.54 -4.53
C ALA A 445 -26.41 6.69 -5.60
N LEU A 446 -27.11 5.62 -5.20
CA LEU A 446 -27.93 4.81 -6.11
C LEU A 446 -29.12 5.59 -6.68
N HIS A 447 -29.72 6.49 -5.91
CA HIS A 447 -30.83 7.33 -6.37
C HIS A 447 -30.36 8.44 -7.32
N ASN A 448 -29.19 9.04 -7.09
CA ASN A 448 -28.57 9.98 -8.02
C ASN A 448 -28.17 9.29 -9.34
N LEU A 449 -27.79 8.01 -9.28
CA LEU A 449 -27.56 7.15 -10.44
C LEU A 449 -28.86 6.87 -11.21
N MET A 450 -29.95 6.53 -10.51
CA MET A 450 -31.27 6.28 -11.13
C MET A 450 -31.92 7.55 -11.71
N SER A 451 -31.88 8.67 -10.97
CA SER A 451 -32.47 9.97 -11.32
C SER A 451 -31.60 10.78 -12.29
N CYS A 452 -30.58 10.15 -12.87
CA CYS A 452 -29.72 10.72 -13.89
C CYS A 452 -30.48 10.91 -15.21
N GLU A 453 -30.52 12.14 -15.72
CA GLU A 453 -31.10 12.43 -17.03
C GLU A 453 -30.08 12.23 -18.16
N ASN A 454 -30.43 11.47 -19.20
CA ASN A 454 -29.57 11.31 -20.39
C ASN A 454 -29.36 12.68 -21.07
N GLY A 455 -28.11 13.15 -21.11
CA GLY A 455 -27.73 14.51 -21.50
C GLY A 455 -27.22 15.38 -20.33
N ASN A 456 -27.38 14.92 -19.09
CA ASN A 456 -26.85 15.53 -17.86
C ASN A 456 -26.02 14.56 -17.00
N GLY A 457 -25.93 13.28 -17.38
CA GLY A 457 -25.17 12.28 -16.63
C GLY A 457 -23.65 12.46 -16.66
N PRO A 458 -22.91 11.84 -15.73
CA PRO A 458 -21.45 11.93 -15.66
C PRO A 458 -20.72 10.99 -16.62
N PHE A 459 -21.46 10.12 -17.36
CA PHE A 459 -20.87 9.10 -18.22
C PHE A 459 -20.60 9.58 -19.66
N GLU A 460 -19.89 8.78 -20.47
CA GLU A 460 -19.57 9.08 -21.87
C GLU A 460 -20.80 9.63 -22.62
N ASN A 461 -20.62 10.68 -23.43
CA ASN A 461 -21.71 11.43 -24.08
C ASN A 461 -22.79 12.04 -23.15
N LYS A 462 -22.48 12.22 -21.85
CA LYS A 462 -23.42 12.57 -20.77
C LYS A 462 -24.56 11.54 -20.59
N SER A 463 -24.28 10.28 -20.89
CA SER A 463 -25.20 9.17 -20.67
C SER A 463 -25.36 8.86 -19.17
N CYS A 464 -26.34 8.01 -18.86
CA CYS A 464 -26.64 7.55 -17.50
C CYS A 464 -26.51 6.03 -17.40
N ALA A 465 -26.10 5.55 -16.22
CA ALA A 465 -25.99 4.12 -15.95
C ALA A 465 -27.38 3.49 -15.73
N ASP A 466 -27.62 2.29 -16.27
CA ASP A 466 -28.80 1.52 -15.91
C ASP A 466 -28.59 0.85 -14.54
N ILE A 467 -29.41 1.24 -13.58
CA ILE A 467 -29.41 0.68 -12.22
C ILE A 467 -29.60 -0.84 -12.18
N LYS A 468 -30.22 -1.45 -13.20
CA LYS A 468 -30.44 -2.90 -13.29
C LYS A 468 -29.25 -3.69 -13.86
N THR A 469 -28.25 -3.00 -14.41
CA THR A 469 -27.03 -3.63 -14.95
C THR A 469 -25.75 -3.12 -14.28
N ILE A 470 -25.85 -2.52 -13.09
CA ILE A 470 -24.69 -2.04 -12.31
C ILE A 470 -23.69 -3.20 -12.11
N GLN A 471 -22.59 -3.11 -12.85
CA GLN A 471 -21.35 -3.81 -12.53
C GLN A 471 -20.42 -2.81 -11.81
N PRO A 472 -19.62 -3.23 -10.81
CA PRO A 472 -18.68 -2.35 -10.09
C PRO A 472 -17.57 -1.66 -10.92
N TRP A 473 -17.57 -1.74 -12.26
CA TRP A 473 -16.42 -1.46 -13.12
C TRP A 473 -16.69 -0.74 -14.46
N GLN A 474 -17.91 -0.26 -14.74
CA GLN A 474 -18.23 0.38 -16.05
C GLN A 474 -17.97 1.91 -16.10
N PRO A 475 -17.69 2.51 -17.28
CA PRO A 475 -17.00 3.81 -17.31
C PRO A 475 -17.78 5.11 -17.56
N PRO A 476 -17.40 6.22 -16.86
CA PRO A 476 -17.68 7.59 -17.27
C PRO A 476 -16.50 8.29 -17.96
N GLU A 477 -16.82 9.22 -18.87
CA GLU A 477 -15.97 10.34 -19.32
C GLU A 477 -16.75 11.65 -19.16
N SER A 478 -16.07 12.76 -18.82
CA SER A 478 -16.69 14.08 -18.70
C SER A 478 -15.95 15.17 -19.50
N ILE A 479 -16.70 16.02 -20.20
CA ILE A 479 -16.17 17.10 -21.05
C ILE A 479 -16.98 18.39 -20.80
N CYS A 480 -16.33 19.47 -20.36
CA CYS A 480 -17.00 20.71 -19.97
C CYS A 480 -17.45 21.59 -21.15
N SER A 481 -16.84 21.47 -22.34
CA SER A 481 -17.14 22.35 -23.48
C SER A 481 -16.93 21.62 -24.82
N LYS A 482 -17.82 21.82 -25.79
CA LYS A 482 -17.75 21.22 -27.14
C LYS A 482 -16.67 21.90 -28.00
N SER A 483 -16.29 21.26 -29.11
CA SER A 483 -15.24 21.74 -30.03
C SER A 483 -15.58 23.10 -30.67
N CYS A 484 -14.55 23.96 -30.80
CA CYS A 484 -14.62 25.23 -31.52
C CYS A 484 -14.57 25.03 -33.04
N GLN A 485 -15.08 25.99 -33.80
CA GLN A 485 -14.95 26.00 -35.26
C GLN A 485 -13.58 26.53 -35.73
N PRO A 486 -13.12 26.15 -36.94
CA PRO A 486 -11.83 26.59 -37.49
C PRO A 486 -11.65 28.11 -37.49
N GLY A 487 -10.41 28.55 -37.23
CA GLY A 487 -10.06 29.98 -37.08
C GLY A 487 -10.12 30.52 -35.64
N THR A 488 -10.48 29.69 -34.66
CA THR A 488 -10.49 30.07 -33.24
C THR A 488 -9.73 29.08 -32.34
N ARG A 489 -9.00 29.62 -31.36
CA ARG A 489 -8.44 28.90 -30.22
C ARG A 489 -9.41 28.93 -29.04
N LYS A 490 -9.08 28.17 -28.01
CA LYS A 490 -9.80 28.10 -26.74
C LYS A 490 -9.24 29.16 -25.76
N ALA A 491 -10.10 29.80 -25.00
CA ALA A 491 -9.74 30.74 -23.94
C ALA A 491 -10.56 30.45 -22.67
N ASN A 492 -9.88 30.31 -21.54
CA ASN A 492 -10.52 29.84 -20.30
C ASN A 492 -11.29 30.97 -19.61
N ARG A 493 -12.44 30.64 -19.01
CA ARG A 493 -13.23 31.57 -18.20
C ARG A 493 -12.55 31.83 -16.86
N LYS A 494 -12.31 33.10 -16.54
CA LYS A 494 -11.67 33.49 -15.27
C LYS A 494 -12.59 33.19 -14.08
N GLY A 495 -12.30 32.11 -13.37
CA GLY A 495 -13.03 31.64 -12.19
C GLY A 495 -13.47 30.18 -12.27
N GLU A 496 -13.35 29.53 -13.43
CA GLU A 496 -13.76 28.14 -13.68
C GLU A 496 -12.55 27.23 -13.98
N PRO A 497 -12.67 25.89 -13.81
CA PRO A 497 -11.58 24.96 -14.07
C PRO A 497 -11.17 24.91 -15.56
N VAL A 498 -9.89 24.56 -15.77
CA VAL A 498 -9.15 24.67 -17.05
C VAL A 498 -9.78 23.94 -18.25
N CYS A 499 -10.66 22.96 -18.01
CA CYS A 499 -11.37 22.22 -19.05
C CYS A 499 -12.58 22.97 -19.66
N CYS A 500 -12.97 24.13 -19.12
CA CYS A 500 -14.11 24.94 -19.56
C CYS A 500 -13.63 26.20 -20.32
N PHE A 501 -14.06 26.38 -21.58
CA PHE A 501 -13.47 27.38 -22.49
C PHE A 501 -14.48 28.03 -23.46
N ASP A 502 -14.19 29.28 -23.84
CA ASP A 502 -14.82 30.00 -24.94
C ASP A 502 -13.92 29.99 -26.20
N CYS A 503 -14.52 30.19 -27.38
CA CYS A 503 -13.82 30.19 -28.66
C CYS A 503 -13.45 31.61 -29.10
N VAL A 504 -12.16 31.89 -29.27
CA VAL A 504 -11.57 33.23 -29.51
C VAL A 504 -10.48 33.12 -30.59
N PRO A 505 -10.29 34.09 -31.52
CA PRO A 505 -9.28 33.98 -32.57
C PRO A 505 -7.84 33.64 -32.11
N CYS A 506 -7.12 32.88 -32.94
CA CYS A 506 -5.73 32.48 -32.71
C CYS A 506 -4.76 33.67 -32.84
N ALA A 507 -3.71 33.65 -32.02
CA ALA A 507 -2.49 34.43 -32.18
C ALA A 507 -1.32 33.56 -31.70
N ASP A 508 -0.13 33.78 -32.24
CA ASP A 508 1.02 32.88 -32.08
C ASP A 508 1.61 32.85 -30.65
N GLY A 509 2.10 31.68 -30.21
CA GLY A 509 2.96 31.58 -29.01
C GLY A 509 2.70 30.38 -28.07
N GLU A 510 3.60 29.40 -28.15
CA GLU A 510 4.23 28.62 -27.06
C GLU A 510 3.42 27.87 -25.96
N VAL A 511 3.59 26.53 -25.98
CA VAL A 511 4.04 25.64 -24.87
C VAL A 511 3.56 25.87 -23.42
N SER A 512 2.83 24.90 -22.83
CA SER A 512 3.29 24.10 -21.67
C SER A 512 2.24 23.07 -21.18
N MET A 513 2.70 22.08 -20.42
CA MET A 513 1.98 20.94 -19.82
C MET A 513 0.87 21.32 -18.82
N GLU A 514 -0.08 20.39 -18.58
CA GLU A 514 -0.16 19.65 -17.30
C GLU A 514 -1.16 18.47 -17.28
N ILE A 515 -1.12 17.69 -16.19
CA ILE A 515 -2.06 16.65 -15.70
C ILE A 515 -1.75 15.17 -16.01
N ALA A 516 -1.77 14.35 -14.95
CA ALA A 516 -1.78 12.89 -14.97
C ALA A 516 -3.07 12.36 -14.30
N PHE A 517 -4.13 12.05 -15.08
CA PHE A 517 -5.47 11.74 -14.56
C PHE A 517 -6.23 10.57 -15.24
N PHE A 518 -5.55 9.65 -15.94
CA PHE A 518 -6.20 8.51 -16.61
C PHE A 518 -5.68 7.14 -16.09
N ALA A 519 -6.26 6.61 -14.99
CA ALA A 519 -5.94 5.26 -14.49
C ALA A 519 -6.91 4.69 -13.42
N ARG A 520 -8.07 4.11 -13.76
CA ARG A 520 -8.92 3.32 -12.80
C ARG A 520 -10.16 2.53 -13.28
N ASN A 521 -10.71 2.66 -14.50
CA ASN A 521 -11.84 1.83 -15.00
C ASN A 521 -11.37 0.62 -15.80
N LEU A 522 -10.65 -0.25 -15.12
CA LEU A 522 -10.51 -1.62 -15.59
C LEU A 522 -11.55 -2.49 -14.89
N PRO A 523 -12.28 -3.33 -15.63
CA PRO A 523 -12.92 -4.52 -15.08
C PRO A 523 -11.91 -5.39 -14.31
N ASP A 524 -12.44 -6.24 -13.44
CA ASP A 524 -11.68 -7.01 -12.42
C ASP A 524 -10.75 -8.11 -12.99
N THR A 525 -10.41 -8.04 -14.27
CA THR A 525 -9.34 -8.81 -14.92
C THR A 525 -7.95 -8.18 -14.76
N PHE A 526 -7.82 -6.92 -14.32
CA PHE A 526 -6.52 -6.22 -14.18
C PHE A 526 -6.22 -5.73 -12.75
N ASN A 527 -5.62 -6.61 -11.94
CA ASN A 527 -5.27 -6.34 -10.54
C ASN A 527 -4.10 -5.33 -10.33
N GLU A 528 -3.46 -4.79 -11.37
CA GLU A 528 -2.31 -3.88 -11.20
C GLU A 528 -2.68 -2.39 -11.32
N ALA A 529 -3.60 -2.03 -12.20
CA ALA A 529 -3.92 -0.63 -12.50
C ALA A 529 -4.37 0.16 -11.26
N LYS A 530 -5.15 -0.48 -10.38
CA LYS A 530 -5.70 0.14 -9.16
C LYS A 530 -4.63 0.42 -8.10
N PHE A 531 -3.52 -0.33 -8.09
CA PHE A 531 -2.36 -0.04 -7.24
C PHE A 531 -1.43 1.06 -7.80
N ILE A 532 -1.53 1.38 -9.10
CA ILE A 532 -0.74 2.45 -9.73
C ILE A 532 -1.44 3.81 -9.64
N THR A 533 -2.78 3.92 -9.70
CA THR A 533 -3.47 5.12 -9.18
C THR A 533 -3.11 5.38 -7.70
N PHE A 534 -2.81 4.29 -7.01
CA PHE A 534 -2.27 4.21 -5.65
C PHE A 534 -0.76 4.41 -5.52
N SER A 535 -0.17 4.94 -6.60
CA SER A 535 1.11 5.61 -6.64
C SER A 535 1.00 7.07 -7.11
N MET A 536 -0.23 7.62 -7.33
CA MET A 536 -0.41 8.99 -7.85
C MET A 536 -1.09 10.01 -6.89
N LEU A 537 -2.10 9.66 -6.08
CA LEU A 537 -2.80 10.66 -5.23
C LEU A 537 -2.00 11.34 -4.07
N ILE A 538 -1.32 10.63 -3.15
CA ILE A 538 -0.49 11.25 -2.06
C ILE A 538 0.50 12.31 -2.58
N PHE A 539 1.19 12.10 -3.70
CA PHE A 539 2.14 13.09 -4.25
C PHE A 539 1.39 14.36 -4.64
N CYS A 540 0.24 14.25 -5.32
CA CYS A 540 -0.60 15.41 -5.61
C CYS A 540 -1.07 16.10 -4.31
N ALA A 541 -1.54 15.34 -3.31
CA ALA A 541 -1.96 15.90 -2.02
C ALA A 541 -0.80 16.58 -1.26
N VAL A 542 0.37 15.94 -1.17
CA VAL A 542 1.58 16.44 -0.52
C VAL A 542 2.10 17.70 -1.22
N TRP A 543 2.06 17.77 -2.55
CA TRP A 543 2.49 18.94 -3.30
C TRP A 543 1.44 20.07 -3.33
N ILE A 544 0.14 19.77 -3.26
CA ILE A 544 -0.92 20.77 -3.06
C ILE A 544 -0.82 21.38 -1.65
N SER A 545 -0.52 20.59 -0.61
CA SER A 545 -0.22 21.10 0.74
C SER A 545 1.08 21.91 0.80
N PHE A 546 2.07 21.58 -0.04
CA PHE A 546 3.37 22.26 -0.11
C PHE A 546 3.27 23.67 -0.69
N ILE A 547 2.51 23.89 -1.77
CA ILE A 547 2.52 25.16 -2.53
C ILE A 547 2.13 26.38 -1.66
N PRO A 548 1.03 26.36 -0.86
CA PRO A 548 0.70 27.48 0.03
C PRO A 548 1.73 27.71 1.13
N ALA A 549 2.31 26.64 1.69
CA ALA A 549 3.34 26.71 2.73
C ALA A 549 4.69 27.23 2.21
N TYR A 550 5.02 26.96 0.95
CA TYR A 550 6.18 27.51 0.27
C TYR A 550 6.01 29.02 0.00
N ILE A 551 4.84 29.44 -0.47
CA ILE A 551 4.54 30.84 -0.80
C ILE A 551 4.43 31.73 0.45
N SER A 552 3.91 31.21 1.57
CA SER A 552 3.79 31.98 2.82
C SER A 552 5.09 32.09 3.63
N SER A 553 6.17 31.41 3.22
CA SER A 553 7.42 31.31 3.99
C SER A 553 8.65 31.85 3.23
N PRO A 554 8.74 33.17 2.99
CA PRO A 554 9.85 33.77 2.24
C PRO A 554 11.16 33.72 3.04
N GLY A 555 12.07 32.82 2.69
CA GLY A 555 13.42 32.79 3.24
C GLY A 555 14.03 31.41 3.36
N LYS A 556 14.87 31.24 4.39
CA LYS A 556 15.88 30.18 4.51
C LYS A 556 15.35 28.75 4.78
N HIS A 557 14.03 28.56 4.79
CA HIS A 557 13.38 27.31 5.19
C HIS A 557 12.62 26.58 4.08
N THR A 558 12.38 27.22 2.92
CA THR A 558 11.71 26.62 1.75
C THR A 558 12.27 25.25 1.36
N VAL A 559 13.59 25.13 1.27
CA VAL A 559 14.32 23.90 0.90
C VAL A 559 14.06 22.73 1.86
N ALA A 560 13.75 23.00 3.13
CA ALA A 560 13.43 21.95 4.10
C ALA A 560 12.04 21.33 3.85
N VAL A 561 11.09 22.14 3.36
CA VAL A 561 9.73 21.68 3.03
C VAL A 561 9.76 20.80 1.75
N GLU A 562 10.61 21.15 0.78
CA GLU A 562 10.79 20.39 -0.48
C GLU A 562 11.25 18.95 -0.22
N VAL A 563 12.27 18.77 0.63
CA VAL A 563 12.81 17.43 0.96
C VAL A 563 11.77 16.55 1.64
N PHE A 564 10.92 17.13 2.49
CA PHE A 564 9.86 16.39 3.19
C PHE A 564 8.76 15.92 2.23
N ALA A 565 8.39 16.77 1.26
CA ALA A 565 7.40 16.44 0.23
C ALA A 565 7.85 15.26 -0.66
N ILE A 566 9.12 15.22 -1.06
CA ILE A 566 9.70 14.16 -1.89
C ILE A 566 9.71 12.81 -1.15
N LEU A 567 10.12 12.79 0.13
CA LEU A 567 10.20 11.56 0.93
C LEU A 567 8.81 10.96 1.21
N ALA A 568 7.86 11.77 1.67
CA ALA A 568 6.50 11.30 1.96
C ALA A 568 5.80 10.72 0.71
N SER A 569 5.99 11.38 -0.43
CA SER A 569 5.41 10.96 -1.70
C SER A 569 5.94 9.61 -2.21
N SER A 570 7.19 9.28 -1.90
CA SER A 570 7.89 8.09 -2.40
C SER A 570 7.53 6.82 -1.64
N PHE A 571 7.36 6.89 -0.31
CA PHE A 571 7.08 5.71 0.52
C PHE A 571 5.69 5.13 0.25
N GLY A 572 4.69 6.00 0.05
CA GLY A 572 3.31 5.60 -0.26
C GLY A 572 3.08 5.04 -1.67
N VAL A 573 4.12 4.94 -2.50
CA VAL A 573 4.09 4.20 -3.79
C VAL A 573 4.38 2.71 -3.57
N LEU A 574 5.37 2.43 -2.72
CA LEU A 574 6.07 1.14 -2.68
C LEU A 574 5.26 0.07 -1.92
N LEU A 575 4.55 0.47 -0.86
CA LEU A 575 3.65 -0.40 -0.10
C LEU A 575 2.44 -0.88 -0.92
N SER A 576 1.82 0.02 -1.68
CA SER A 576 0.56 -0.23 -2.40
C SER A 576 0.65 -1.38 -3.41
N ILE A 577 1.77 -1.48 -4.14
CA ILE A 577 1.89 -2.38 -5.30
C ILE A 577 2.31 -3.80 -4.92
N PHE A 578 3.17 -3.97 -3.89
CA PHE A 578 3.99 -5.19 -3.80
C PHE A 578 3.47 -6.28 -2.85
N VAL A 579 2.77 -5.90 -1.77
CA VAL A 579 2.28 -6.86 -0.75
C VAL A 579 1.27 -7.90 -1.30
N PRO A 580 0.28 -7.55 -2.14
CA PRO A 580 -0.81 -8.48 -2.50
C PRO A 580 -0.38 -9.68 -3.37
N LYS A 581 0.61 -9.50 -4.27
CA LYS A 581 1.10 -10.60 -5.12
C LYS A 581 1.74 -11.73 -4.30
N VAL A 582 2.43 -11.39 -3.21
CA VAL A 582 3.10 -12.36 -2.32
C VAL A 582 2.07 -13.26 -1.62
N TYR A 583 0.90 -12.72 -1.26
CA TYR A 583 -0.15 -13.47 -0.57
C TYR A 583 -0.75 -14.60 -1.42
N ILE A 584 -1.03 -14.32 -2.70
CA ILE A 584 -1.66 -15.31 -3.61
C ILE A 584 -0.71 -16.48 -3.89
N ILE A 585 0.57 -16.20 -4.15
CA ILE A 585 1.60 -17.20 -4.50
C ILE A 585 1.82 -18.21 -3.36
N ILE A 586 1.77 -17.77 -2.10
CA ILE A 586 2.06 -18.64 -0.94
C ILE A 586 0.86 -19.53 -0.56
N PHE A 587 -0.39 -19.07 -0.75
CA PHE A 587 -1.56 -19.68 -0.12
C PHE A 587 -2.62 -20.29 -1.06
N LYS A 588 -2.46 -20.23 -2.40
CA LYS A 588 -3.31 -20.99 -3.36
C LYS A 588 -2.52 -21.61 -4.53
N PRO A 589 -1.69 -22.65 -4.30
CA PRO A 589 -0.96 -23.33 -5.38
C PRO A 589 -1.86 -24.15 -6.32
N GLU A 590 -3.05 -24.57 -5.87
CA GLU A 590 -3.96 -25.49 -6.58
C GLU A 590 -4.31 -25.06 -8.02
N MET A 591 -4.33 -23.75 -8.29
CA MET A 591 -4.84 -23.18 -9.55
C MET A 591 -3.86 -23.29 -10.74
N ASN A 592 -2.62 -23.73 -10.51
CA ASN A 592 -1.54 -23.67 -11.51
C ASN A 592 -1.01 -25.05 -11.95
N SER A 593 -1.84 -25.92 -12.55
CA SER A 593 -1.31 -27.06 -13.32
C SER A 593 -2.11 -27.45 -14.57
N LYS A 594 -1.38 -27.68 -15.68
CA LYS A 594 -1.93 -27.88 -17.04
C LYS A 594 -2.73 -29.19 -17.25
N LYS A 595 -2.88 -30.06 -16.25
CA LYS A 595 -3.21 -31.48 -16.48
C LYS A 595 -4.69 -31.80 -16.71
N ALA A 596 -5.58 -30.81 -16.63
CA ALA A 596 -7.02 -30.98 -16.80
C ALA A 596 -7.54 -30.81 -18.25
N LEU A 597 -6.71 -30.34 -19.20
CA LEU A 597 -7.22 -29.70 -20.44
C LEU A 597 -6.95 -30.43 -21.77
N MET A 598 -6.13 -31.49 -21.84
CA MET A 598 -5.71 -32.06 -23.13
C MET A 598 -5.69 -33.59 -23.18
N SER A 599 -6.87 -34.23 -23.21
CA SER A 599 -6.99 -35.65 -23.58
C SER A 599 -8.35 -36.09 -24.16
N ARG A 600 -8.91 -35.37 -25.15
CA ARG A 600 -9.81 -35.91 -26.21
C ARG A 600 -10.10 -34.88 -27.31
N GLN A 601 -10.31 -35.32 -28.55
CA GLN A 601 -10.57 -34.49 -29.75
C GLN A 601 -11.88 -34.91 -30.47
N ASN A 602 -12.51 -33.97 -31.20
CA ASN A 602 -12.97 -34.06 -32.61
C ASN A 602 -14.30 -33.32 -32.89
N GLY A 603 -14.36 -32.48 -33.95
CA GLY A 603 -15.61 -32.00 -34.56
C GLY A 603 -15.54 -30.73 -35.44
N ASP A 604 -16.20 -30.80 -36.61
CA ASP A 604 -16.79 -29.71 -37.44
C ASP A 604 -16.01 -28.95 -38.55
N HIS A 605 -16.79 -28.22 -39.38
CA HIS A 605 -16.58 -27.91 -40.82
C HIS A 605 -15.96 -26.52 -41.14
N PHE A 606 -15.50 -26.34 -42.40
CA PHE A 606 -14.74 -25.17 -42.87
C PHE A 606 -15.35 -24.49 -44.13
N GLU A 607 -15.16 -23.18 -44.31
CA GLU A 607 -15.76 -22.35 -45.38
C GLU A 607 -14.73 -21.81 -46.40
N VAL A 608 -15.11 -21.70 -47.68
CA VAL A 608 -14.18 -21.46 -48.81
C VAL A 608 -13.88 -19.98 -49.09
N SER A 609 -14.81 -19.07 -48.78
CA SER A 609 -14.72 -17.65 -49.19
C SER A 609 -13.58 -16.88 -48.52
N LEU A 610 -13.28 -17.19 -47.25
CA LEU A 610 -12.16 -16.58 -46.51
C LEU A 610 -10.79 -16.93 -47.14
N PHE A 611 -10.64 -18.14 -47.69
CA PHE A 611 -9.37 -18.58 -48.26
C PHE A 611 -8.95 -17.73 -49.47
N GLN A 612 -9.89 -17.25 -50.30
CA GLN A 612 -9.57 -16.34 -51.39
C GLN A 612 -9.02 -15.00 -50.88
N ARG A 613 -9.56 -14.45 -49.79
CA ARG A 613 -9.07 -13.18 -49.20
C ARG A 613 -7.63 -13.33 -48.68
N ILE A 614 -7.34 -14.46 -48.03
CA ILE A 614 -6.01 -14.82 -47.57
C ILE A 614 -5.03 -14.93 -48.75
N GLN A 615 -5.39 -15.65 -49.82
CA GLN A 615 -4.56 -15.77 -51.02
C GLN A 615 -4.29 -14.40 -51.69
N THR A 616 -5.25 -13.48 -51.70
CA THR A 616 -5.06 -12.10 -52.21
C THR A 616 -4.04 -11.31 -51.38
N MET A 617 -4.06 -11.43 -50.05
CA MET A 617 -3.06 -10.79 -49.17
C MET A 617 -1.65 -11.34 -49.44
N ILE A 618 -1.52 -12.66 -49.57
CA ILE A 618 -0.26 -13.35 -49.91
C ILE A 618 0.30 -12.82 -51.23
N PHE A 619 -0.50 -12.87 -52.29
CA PHE A 619 -0.12 -12.42 -53.64
C PHE A 619 0.32 -10.94 -53.65
N THR A 620 -0.38 -10.08 -52.91
CA THR A 620 -0.05 -8.65 -52.80
C THR A 620 1.35 -8.44 -52.19
N ILE A 621 1.69 -9.20 -51.15
CA ILE A 621 3.00 -9.11 -50.48
C ILE A 621 4.12 -9.67 -51.38
N GLU A 622 3.85 -10.73 -52.16
CA GLU A 622 4.79 -11.21 -53.18
C GLU A 622 5.08 -10.18 -54.27
N GLU A 623 4.07 -9.47 -54.77
CA GLU A 623 4.26 -8.40 -55.78
C GLU A 623 5.02 -7.19 -55.21
N ILE A 624 4.76 -6.80 -53.96
CA ILE A 624 5.54 -5.75 -53.27
C ILE A 624 7.02 -6.17 -53.19
N ASN A 625 7.31 -7.42 -52.82
CA ASN A 625 8.67 -7.94 -52.71
C ASN A 625 9.43 -8.04 -54.05
N LYS A 626 8.73 -8.16 -55.18
CA LYS A 626 9.32 -8.09 -56.52
C LYS A 626 9.73 -6.65 -56.88
N ASN A 627 9.07 -5.64 -56.31
CA ASN A 627 9.31 -4.24 -56.61
C ASN A 627 10.45 -3.62 -55.77
N GLN A 628 11.68 -3.92 -56.17
CA GLN A 628 12.93 -3.43 -55.56
C GLN A 628 13.08 -1.89 -55.50
N THR A 629 12.26 -1.08 -56.20
CA THR A 629 12.29 0.39 -56.04
C THR A 629 11.45 0.88 -54.86
N LEU A 630 10.54 0.03 -54.35
CA LEU A 630 9.61 0.36 -53.26
C LEU A 630 10.19 -0.04 -51.90
N LEU A 631 10.84 -1.20 -51.82
CA LEU A 631 11.58 -1.69 -50.65
C LEU A 631 12.96 -2.24 -51.07
N PRO A 632 13.94 -1.37 -51.39
CA PRO A 632 15.27 -1.81 -51.82
C PRO A 632 15.97 -2.63 -50.74
N ASN A 633 16.44 -3.83 -51.10
CA ASN A 633 17.07 -4.81 -50.21
C ASN A 633 16.22 -5.30 -49.01
N ILE A 634 14.90 -5.06 -48.99
CA ILE A 634 14.02 -5.51 -47.90
C ILE A 634 12.86 -6.35 -48.48
N THR A 635 12.68 -7.56 -47.97
CA THR A 635 11.56 -8.45 -48.31
C THR A 635 10.64 -8.65 -47.12
N LEU A 636 9.36 -8.35 -47.29
CA LEU A 636 8.30 -8.53 -46.29
C LEU A 636 7.89 -10.01 -46.20
N GLY A 637 7.75 -10.50 -44.97
CA GLY A 637 7.05 -11.76 -44.67
C GLY A 637 5.61 -11.51 -44.22
N TYR A 638 4.81 -12.57 -44.18
CA TYR A 638 3.48 -12.56 -43.58
C TYR A 638 3.30 -13.77 -42.65
N ARG A 639 2.40 -13.64 -41.66
CA ARG A 639 1.86 -14.77 -40.89
C ARG A 639 0.35 -14.59 -40.77
N LEU A 640 -0.35 -15.71 -40.67
CA LEU A 640 -1.80 -15.78 -40.78
C LEU A 640 -2.30 -16.68 -39.65
N TYR A 641 -3.13 -16.13 -38.77
CA TYR A 641 -3.76 -16.86 -37.68
C TYR A 641 -5.26 -16.86 -37.93
N ASP A 642 -5.87 -18.03 -37.87
CA ASP A 642 -7.33 -18.12 -37.82
C ASP A 642 -7.80 -17.67 -36.43
N ASN A 643 -8.82 -16.80 -36.42
CA ASN A 643 -9.47 -16.34 -35.19
C ASN A 643 -10.85 -16.98 -34.96
N CYS A 644 -11.25 -17.89 -35.84
CA CYS A 644 -12.53 -18.60 -35.87
C CYS A 644 -13.76 -17.66 -35.81
N MET A 645 -13.59 -16.39 -36.20
CA MET A 645 -14.54 -15.30 -35.97
C MET A 645 -15.07 -15.21 -34.52
N THR A 646 -14.20 -15.44 -33.53
CA THR A 646 -14.55 -15.28 -32.09
C THR A 646 -13.60 -14.33 -31.37
N LEU A 647 -14.17 -13.40 -30.60
CA LEU A 647 -13.46 -12.36 -29.86
C LEU A 647 -12.26 -12.89 -29.02
N PRO A 648 -12.36 -14.00 -28.24
CA PRO A 648 -11.23 -14.46 -27.41
C PRO A 648 -10.09 -15.07 -28.22
N VAL A 649 -10.40 -15.73 -29.35
CA VAL A 649 -9.38 -16.33 -30.22
C VAL A 649 -8.75 -15.24 -31.10
N ALA A 650 -9.50 -14.23 -31.54
CA ALA A 650 -8.95 -13.03 -32.16
C ALA A 650 -7.99 -12.28 -31.22
N LEU A 651 -8.35 -12.16 -29.94
CA LEU A 651 -7.49 -11.58 -28.91
C LEU A 651 -6.18 -12.36 -28.77
N ARG A 652 -6.27 -13.69 -28.73
CA ARG A 652 -5.13 -14.61 -28.59
C ARG A 652 -4.25 -14.68 -29.84
N ALA A 653 -4.84 -14.58 -31.04
CA ALA A 653 -4.13 -14.49 -32.31
C ALA A 653 -3.35 -13.17 -32.41
N ALA A 654 -3.97 -12.05 -32.03
CA ALA A 654 -3.30 -10.75 -31.98
C ALA A 654 -2.12 -10.75 -30.99
N THR A 655 -2.28 -11.32 -29.78
CA THR A 655 -1.16 -11.43 -28.84
C THR A 655 -0.10 -12.44 -29.26
N ALA A 656 -0.46 -13.52 -29.96
CA ALA A 656 0.52 -14.46 -30.52
C ALA A 656 1.36 -13.83 -31.65
N LEU A 657 0.74 -13.04 -32.53
CA LEU A 657 1.43 -12.23 -33.56
C LEU A 657 2.38 -11.21 -32.94
N LEU A 658 1.92 -10.44 -31.93
CA LEU A 658 2.76 -9.46 -31.22
C LEU A 658 3.90 -10.14 -30.43
N ALA A 659 3.65 -11.28 -29.82
CA ALA A 659 4.63 -12.06 -29.07
C ALA A 659 5.49 -12.98 -29.96
N ASN A 660 5.33 -12.91 -31.29
CA ASN A 660 6.13 -13.62 -32.28
C ASN A 660 6.06 -15.17 -32.22
N MET A 661 5.04 -15.74 -31.56
CA MET A 661 4.94 -17.17 -31.21
C MET A 661 3.98 -17.97 -32.10
N ASP A 662 4.52 -18.87 -32.93
CA ASP A 662 3.74 -19.75 -33.81
C ASP A 662 3.26 -21.02 -33.05
N GLU A 663 1.94 -21.27 -32.96
CA GLU A 663 1.39 -22.50 -32.34
C GLU A 663 1.47 -23.72 -33.30
N VAL A 664 2.67 -24.30 -33.41
CA VAL A 664 2.98 -25.69 -33.85
C VAL A 664 2.75 -26.05 -35.33
N ILE A 665 3.86 -26.19 -36.08
CA ILE A 665 3.99 -27.18 -37.16
C ILE A 665 5.25 -28.03 -36.89
N ASN A 666 5.14 -29.36 -37.06
CA ASN A 666 6.25 -30.28 -36.89
C ASN A 666 7.06 -30.43 -38.20
N ASP A 667 8.10 -29.61 -38.40
CA ASP A 667 9.23 -30.01 -39.23
C ASP A 667 10.56 -29.36 -38.79
N PHE A 668 11.68 -30.02 -39.06
CA PHE A 668 13.00 -29.69 -38.51
C PHE A 668 13.83 -28.80 -39.46
N SER A 669 13.67 -27.47 -39.35
CA SER A 669 14.53 -26.50 -40.04
C SER A 669 14.68 -25.19 -39.26
N CYS A 670 15.78 -25.04 -38.51
CA CYS A 670 16.05 -23.85 -37.71
C CYS A 670 16.68 -22.72 -38.55
N ASN A 671 15.88 -21.70 -38.87
CA ASN A 671 16.33 -20.33 -39.15
C ASN A 671 15.29 -19.36 -38.54
N GLY A 672 15.73 -18.27 -37.92
CA GLY A 672 14.86 -17.41 -37.11
C GLY A 672 13.84 -16.60 -37.93
N SER A 673 12.59 -16.54 -37.45
CA SER A 673 11.50 -15.82 -38.11
C SER A 673 11.60 -14.29 -37.92
N PRO A 674 11.44 -13.47 -38.98
CA PRO A 674 11.60 -12.01 -38.90
C PRO A 674 10.48 -11.31 -38.08
N PRO A 675 10.75 -10.09 -37.57
CA PRO A 675 9.83 -9.36 -36.69
C PRO A 675 8.54 -8.91 -37.39
N VAL A 676 7.44 -8.88 -36.62
CA VAL A 676 6.12 -8.43 -37.09
C VAL A 676 6.02 -6.91 -36.97
N ILE A 677 6.04 -6.20 -38.11
CA ILE A 677 6.05 -4.73 -38.18
C ILE A 677 4.65 -4.08 -38.18
N ALA A 678 3.62 -4.86 -38.51
CA ALA A 678 2.22 -4.42 -38.56
C ALA A 678 1.30 -5.65 -38.46
N ILE A 679 0.07 -5.45 -37.98
CA ILE A 679 -0.99 -6.47 -37.95
C ILE A 679 -2.18 -5.94 -38.76
N VAL A 680 -2.62 -6.72 -39.74
CA VAL A 680 -3.84 -6.46 -40.50
C VAL A 680 -5.02 -7.09 -39.76
N GLY A 681 -6.04 -6.30 -39.44
CA GLY A 681 -7.19 -6.73 -38.66
C GLY A 681 -8.18 -7.61 -39.43
N ASP A 682 -9.06 -8.26 -38.67
CA ASP A 682 -10.24 -8.97 -39.19
C ASP A 682 -11.27 -7.95 -39.74
N PRO A 683 -11.93 -8.21 -40.89
CA PRO A 683 -13.08 -7.43 -41.35
C PRO A 683 -14.22 -7.27 -40.32
N LEU A 684 -14.31 -8.11 -39.28
CA LEU A 684 -15.14 -7.86 -38.10
C LEU A 684 -14.52 -6.80 -37.19
N SER A 685 -15.07 -5.58 -37.26
CA SER A 685 -14.62 -4.40 -36.50
C SER A 685 -14.58 -4.62 -34.98
N SER A 686 -15.46 -5.46 -34.42
CA SER A 686 -15.45 -5.82 -32.98
C SER A 686 -14.17 -6.52 -32.55
N HIS A 687 -13.59 -7.37 -33.39
CA HIS A 687 -12.33 -8.08 -33.12
C HIS A 687 -11.14 -7.13 -33.20
N SER A 688 -11.11 -6.29 -34.23
CA SER A 688 -10.08 -5.26 -34.44
C SER A 688 -10.07 -4.20 -33.30
N ILE A 689 -11.24 -3.81 -32.77
CA ILE A 689 -11.34 -2.94 -31.58
C ILE A 689 -10.74 -3.61 -30.33
N ALA A 690 -10.96 -4.90 -30.11
CA ALA A 690 -10.45 -5.58 -28.92
C ALA A 690 -8.94 -5.85 -28.98
N ALA A 691 -8.39 -6.13 -30.16
CA ALA A 691 -6.95 -6.15 -30.38
C ALA A 691 -6.32 -4.78 -30.08
N MET A 692 -6.93 -3.68 -30.54
CA MET A 692 -6.48 -2.31 -30.23
C MET A 692 -6.58 -1.98 -28.73
N ARG A 693 -7.59 -2.47 -28.01
CA ARG A 693 -7.76 -2.21 -26.57
C ARG A 693 -6.68 -2.82 -25.66
N ILE A 694 -5.93 -3.82 -26.13
CA ILE A 694 -4.74 -4.31 -25.41
C ILE A 694 -3.60 -3.28 -25.43
N MET A 695 -3.63 -2.34 -26.38
CA MET A 695 -2.59 -1.34 -26.61
C MET A 695 -2.94 0.04 -26.00
N GLY A 696 -3.80 0.12 -24.96
CA GLY A 696 -4.23 1.40 -24.35
C GLY A 696 -4.74 1.37 -22.88
N PRO A 697 -5.02 2.56 -22.25
CA PRO A 697 -5.35 2.74 -20.81
C PRO A 697 -6.85 3.02 -20.47
N PHE A 698 -7.22 3.22 -19.17
CA PHE A 698 -8.59 3.07 -18.62
C PHE A 698 -9.01 4.01 -17.40
N HIS A 699 -10.31 4.39 -17.17
CA HIS A 699 -10.81 5.61 -16.40
C HIS A 699 -11.23 5.61 -14.86
N LEU A 700 -12.50 5.60 -14.35
CA LEU A 700 -12.90 5.46 -12.88
C LEU A 700 -14.37 4.95 -12.48
N PRO A 701 -14.61 3.98 -11.55
CA PRO A 701 -15.91 3.26 -11.32
C PRO A 701 -17.22 3.99 -10.93
N MET A 702 -18.36 3.45 -11.40
CA MET A 702 -19.74 3.99 -11.28
C MET A 702 -20.21 4.41 -9.87
N VAL A 703 -20.54 3.45 -8.98
CA VAL A 703 -21.19 3.75 -7.68
C VAL A 703 -20.26 4.56 -6.77
N LEU A 704 -18.95 4.34 -6.88
CA LEU A 704 -17.92 5.10 -6.15
C LEU A 704 -17.85 6.57 -6.58
N HIS A 705 -18.17 6.90 -7.83
CA HIS A 705 -18.24 8.29 -8.27
C HIS A 705 -19.42 9.01 -7.60
N TYR A 706 -20.65 8.49 -7.74
CA TYR A 706 -21.82 9.08 -7.10
C TYR A 706 -21.71 9.16 -5.57
N LEU A 707 -21.10 8.16 -4.92
CA LEU A 707 -20.86 8.17 -3.46
C LEU A 707 -20.04 9.37 -2.98
N LYS A 708 -19.14 9.91 -3.81
CA LYS A 708 -18.33 11.10 -3.47
C LYS A 708 -19.09 12.40 -3.63
N GLU A 709 -20.13 12.42 -4.45
CA GLU A 709 -20.97 13.60 -4.72
C GLU A 709 -22.25 13.60 -3.86
N VAL A 710 -22.38 12.64 -2.93
CA VAL A 710 -23.45 12.61 -1.92
C VAL A 710 -23.37 13.87 -1.05
N ASN A 711 -24.40 14.70 -1.19
CA ASN A 711 -24.59 15.93 -0.41
C ASN A 711 -26.10 16.13 -0.21
N PHE A 712 -26.63 15.67 0.91
CA PHE A 712 -28.05 15.76 1.25
C PHE A 712 -28.26 16.36 2.64
N ILE A 713 -29.48 16.81 2.92
CA ILE A 713 -29.91 17.21 4.26
C ILE A 713 -30.83 16.10 4.77
N ASN A 714 -30.53 15.54 5.94
CA ASN A 714 -31.33 14.48 6.54
C ASN A 714 -32.59 15.03 7.24
N HIS A 715 -33.43 14.12 7.76
CA HIS A 715 -34.68 14.46 8.44
C HIS A 715 -34.52 15.30 9.72
N LEU A 716 -33.30 15.48 10.23
CA LEU A 716 -32.97 16.34 11.38
C LEU A 716 -32.43 17.72 10.98
N GLY A 717 -32.28 18.00 9.68
CA GLY A 717 -31.69 19.24 9.18
C GLY A 717 -30.15 19.25 9.15
N GLU A 718 -29.50 18.14 9.50
CA GLU A 718 -28.04 17.98 9.39
C GLU A 718 -27.66 17.67 7.94
N ARG A 719 -26.63 18.37 7.44
CA ARG A 719 -26.04 18.12 6.13
C ARG A 719 -25.11 16.89 6.21
N VAL A 720 -25.40 15.88 5.40
CA VAL A 720 -24.55 14.69 5.24
C VAL A 720 -23.83 14.79 3.90
N ALA A 721 -22.50 14.90 3.98
CA ALA A 721 -21.58 14.92 2.85
C ALA A 721 -20.20 14.37 3.28
N PHE A 722 -19.40 13.92 2.31
CA PHE A 722 -18.01 13.54 2.52
C PHE A 722 -17.06 14.65 2.05
N ASP A 723 -15.85 14.71 2.62
CA ASP A 723 -14.77 15.56 2.14
C ASP A 723 -13.98 14.90 0.99
N GLU A 724 -12.92 15.56 0.49
CA GLU A 724 -12.02 15.00 -0.53
C GLU A 724 -11.33 13.71 -0.06
N ASN A 725 -11.11 13.58 1.24
CA ASN A 725 -10.57 12.39 1.90
C ASN A 725 -11.66 11.34 2.23
N GLY A 726 -12.90 11.48 1.75
CA GLY A 726 -14.00 10.53 1.96
C GLY A 726 -14.45 10.38 3.41
N ASP A 727 -14.13 11.36 4.26
CA ASP A 727 -14.45 11.43 5.69
C ASP A 727 -15.69 12.32 5.92
N ALA A 728 -16.40 12.09 7.03
CA ALA A 728 -17.51 12.96 7.42
C ALA A 728 -17.02 14.27 8.08
N MET A 729 -17.76 15.36 7.86
CA MET A 729 -17.47 16.68 8.43
C MET A 729 -17.33 16.65 9.97
N ALA A 730 -16.29 17.29 10.50
CA ALA A 730 -15.88 17.15 11.89
C ALA A 730 -16.69 18.02 12.87
N ILE A 731 -17.80 17.45 13.36
CA ILE A 731 -18.65 18.03 14.41
C ILE A 731 -18.76 17.04 15.57
N TYR A 732 -18.39 17.48 16.77
CA TYR A 732 -18.41 16.66 18.00
C TYR A 732 -19.20 17.33 19.12
N ASP A 733 -20.00 16.54 19.83
CA ASP A 733 -20.56 16.94 21.12
C ASP A 733 -19.46 16.93 22.19
N ILE A 734 -19.36 17.97 23.02
CA ILE A 734 -18.56 17.90 24.25
C ILE A 734 -19.48 17.47 25.38
N VAL A 735 -19.13 16.37 26.05
CA VAL A 735 -19.92 15.76 27.12
C VAL A 735 -19.19 15.83 28.48
N ASN A 736 -19.95 15.82 29.57
CA ASN A 736 -19.41 15.81 30.94
C ASN A 736 -20.19 14.80 31.80
N TRP A 737 -19.50 14.04 32.64
CA TRP A 737 -20.08 12.99 33.47
C TRP A 737 -20.60 13.56 34.80
N GLN A 738 -21.92 13.52 34.98
CA GLN A 738 -22.63 14.13 36.12
C GLN A 738 -23.45 13.08 36.87
N LEU A 739 -23.80 13.32 38.13
CA LEU A 739 -24.71 12.45 38.86
C LEU A 739 -26.16 12.91 38.68
N SER A 740 -27.04 12.02 38.23
CA SER A 740 -28.48 12.23 38.16
C SER A 740 -29.11 12.13 39.56
N ILE A 741 -30.33 12.66 39.70
CA ILE A 741 -31.16 12.57 40.92
C ILE A 741 -31.36 11.10 41.36
N ASP A 742 -31.41 10.17 40.40
CA ASP A 742 -31.53 8.73 40.61
C ASP A 742 -30.21 8.05 41.08
N SER A 743 -29.16 8.82 41.40
CA SER A 743 -27.80 8.32 41.71
C SER A 743 -27.16 7.49 40.57
N ARG A 744 -27.63 7.68 39.33
CA ARG A 744 -27.03 7.11 38.10
C ARG A 744 -26.12 8.16 37.44
N ILE A 745 -25.01 7.76 36.81
CA ILE A 745 -24.23 8.68 36.00
C ILE A 745 -25.04 9.08 34.76
N GLN A 746 -25.12 10.38 34.49
CA GLN A 746 -25.68 10.96 33.29
C GLN A 746 -24.55 11.63 32.49
N ILE A 747 -24.38 11.18 31.24
CA ILE A 747 -23.46 11.79 30.28
C ILE A 747 -24.20 12.97 29.66
N LYS A 748 -23.87 14.19 30.10
CA LYS A 748 -24.58 15.42 29.68
C LYS A 748 -23.77 16.16 28.62
N THR A 749 -24.38 16.48 27.48
CA THR A 749 -23.79 17.42 26.51
C THR A 749 -23.69 18.80 27.16
N VAL A 750 -22.47 19.33 27.25
CA VAL A 750 -22.13 20.64 27.83
C VAL A 750 -21.47 21.58 26.81
N GLY A 751 -21.20 21.12 25.58
CA GLY A 751 -20.61 21.95 24.55
C GLY A 751 -20.65 21.34 23.15
N LEU A 752 -20.11 22.07 22.19
CA LEU A 752 -19.95 21.68 20.80
C LEU A 752 -18.57 22.10 20.29
N PHE A 753 -17.90 21.20 19.57
CA PHE A 753 -16.77 21.52 18.71
C PHE A 753 -17.22 21.40 17.25
N ASP A 754 -16.99 22.45 16.46
CA ASP A 754 -17.39 22.53 15.06
C ASP A 754 -16.21 23.07 14.23
N GLU A 755 -15.65 22.20 13.39
CA GLU A 755 -14.48 22.51 12.58
C GLU A 755 -14.82 23.41 11.38
N THR A 756 -16.09 23.51 10.99
CA THR A 756 -16.54 24.36 9.86
C THR A 756 -16.52 25.86 10.20
N VAL A 757 -16.42 26.21 11.49
CA VAL A 757 -16.36 27.58 11.99
C VAL A 757 -14.91 28.10 11.96
N LYS A 758 -14.71 29.37 11.63
CA LYS A 758 -13.37 29.98 11.65
C LYS A 758 -12.79 30.04 13.07
N GLU A 759 -11.47 29.92 13.16
CA GLU A 759 -10.66 29.63 14.36
C GLU A 759 -11.12 30.26 15.68
N VAL A 760 -11.57 31.52 15.66
CA VAL A 760 -11.93 32.32 16.84
C VAL A 760 -13.13 31.74 17.65
N ASN A 761 -13.94 30.83 17.10
CA ASN A 761 -15.05 30.19 17.82
C ASN A 761 -15.22 28.67 17.51
N GLN A 762 -14.14 27.91 17.34
CA GLN A 762 -14.23 26.47 17.00
C GLN A 762 -14.72 25.56 18.13
N ILE A 763 -14.68 26.03 19.38
CA ILE A 763 -15.23 25.32 20.54
C ILE A 763 -16.17 26.23 21.34
N SER A 764 -17.24 25.64 21.85
CA SER A 764 -18.21 26.30 22.74
C SER A 764 -18.49 25.41 23.94
N LEU A 765 -18.36 25.96 25.15
CA LEU A 765 -18.53 25.24 26.43
C LEU A 765 -19.47 26.02 27.35
N ALA A 766 -20.50 25.35 27.86
CA ALA A 766 -21.42 25.89 28.85
C ALA A 766 -20.88 25.63 30.27
N GLU A 767 -19.86 26.39 30.69
CA GLU A 767 -19.12 26.17 31.94
C GLU A 767 -20.03 26.10 33.19
N GLU A 768 -21.06 26.96 33.27
CA GLU A 768 -22.06 26.97 34.36
C GLU A 768 -22.83 25.65 34.49
N GLN A 769 -22.81 24.80 33.46
CA GLN A 769 -23.47 23.50 33.43
C GLN A 769 -22.54 22.32 33.66
N MET A 770 -21.23 22.54 33.89
CA MET A 770 -20.22 21.49 34.03
C MET A 770 -20.00 21.10 35.50
N PHE A 771 -19.88 19.79 35.75
CA PHE A 771 -19.49 19.25 37.05
C PHE A 771 -17.99 19.00 37.09
N TRP A 772 -17.35 19.52 38.14
CA TRP A 772 -15.93 19.34 38.45
C TRP A 772 -15.79 18.55 39.76
N ASN A 773 -15.12 17.39 39.71
CA ASN A 773 -14.97 16.47 40.84
C ASN A 773 -13.80 16.86 41.76
N PHE A 774 -13.81 18.12 42.21
CA PHE A 774 -12.82 18.74 43.08
C PHE A 774 -13.53 19.58 44.15
N GLU A 775 -12.95 19.71 45.34
CA GLU A 775 -13.49 20.49 46.48
C GLU A 775 -13.77 21.97 46.14
N SER A 776 -13.09 22.50 45.12
CA SER A 776 -13.25 23.87 44.62
C SER A 776 -14.48 24.07 43.71
N HIS A 777 -15.09 22.97 43.23
CA HIS A 777 -16.05 22.92 42.13
C HIS A 777 -15.64 23.74 40.89
N LYS A 778 -14.33 23.78 40.61
CA LYS A 778 -13.71 24.54 39.51
C LYS A 778 -12.66 23.68 38.78
N PRO A 779 -12.27 24.03 37.54
CA PRO A 779 -11.19 23.37 36.83
C PRO A 779 -9.87 23.38 37.63
N PRO A 780 -9.06 22.30 37.56
CA PRO A 780 -7.77 22.19 38.24
C PRO A 780 -6.66 23.05 37.61
N GLU A 781 -5.73 23.57 38.42
CA GLU A 781 -4.48 24.21 37.96
C GLU A 781 -3.40 23.15 37.61
N SER A 782 -3.56 22.44 36.48
CA SER A 782 -2.58 21.42 36.07
C SER A 782 -1.32 22.05 35.43
N VAL A 783 -0.40 22.52 36.28
CA VAL A 783 0.87 23.19 35.93
C VAL A 783 2.07 22.56 36.66
N CYS A 784 3.25 22.50 36.03
CA CYS A 784 4.47 21.96 36.68
C CYS A 784 5.19 23.00 37.56
N SER A 785 5.13 24.30 37.21
CA SER A 785 5.79 25.38 37.95
C SER A 785 5.00 26.68 37.76
N LYS A 786 4.88 27.49 38.82
CA LYS A 786 4.09 28.74 38.79
C LYS A 786 4.85 29.87 38.08
N SER A 787 4.11 30.75 37.41
CA SER A 787 4.65 31.87 36.63
C SER A 787 5.55 32.81 37.44
N CYS A 788 6.74 33.09 36.91
CA CYS A 788 7.74 33.97 37.52
C CYS A 788 7.29 35.44 37.54
N GLN A 789 7.79 36.21 38.51
CA GLN A 789 7.46 37.62 38.69
C GLN A 789 8.48 38.53 37.97
N PRO A 790 8.13 39.79 37.64
CA PRO A 790 9.06 40.75 37.05
C PRO A 790 10.37 40.90 37.87
N GLY A 791 11.48 41.17 37.18
CA GLY A 791 12.84 41.09 37.73
C GLY A 791 13.44 39.67 37.77
N THR A 792 12.65 38.62 37.45
CA THR A 792 13.11 37.23 37.36
C THR A 792 12.76 36.59 36.02
N LYS A 793 13.66 35.73 35.51
CA LYS A 793 13.44 34.89 34.34
C LYS A 793 13.25 33.42 34.71
N LYS A 794 12.60 32.67 33.83
CA LYS A 794 12.53 31.20 33.89
C LYS A 794 13.91 30.58 33.67
N ALA A 795 14.28 29.61 34.50
CA ALA A 795 15.43 28.73 34.30
C ALA A 795 14.96 27.26 34.31
N SER A 796 15.17 26.54 33.20
CA SER A 796 14.76 25.14 33.05
C SER A 796 15.44 24.24 34.08
N LYS A 797 14.66 23.38 34.77
CA LYS A 797 15.21 22.39 35.72
C LYS A 797 16.01 21.33 34.98
N LYS A 798 17.24 21.06 35.44
CA LYS A 798 18.18 20.18 34.74
C LYS A 798 17.76 18.71 34.88
N GLY A 799 17.10 18.19 33.83
CA GLY A 799 16.56 16.82 33.78
C GLY A 799 15.04 16.76 33.64
N GLU A 800 14.36 17.91 33.78
CA GLU A 800 12.91 18.06 33.67
C GLU A 800 12.51 18.72 32.33
N PRO A 801 11.27 18.56 31.86
CA PRO A 801 10.78 19.23 30.65
C PRO A 801 10.60 20.75 30.83
N VAL A 802 10.51 21.49 29.71
CA VAL A 802 10.60 22.96 29.66
C VAL A 802 9.56 23.69 30.53
N CYS A 803 8.39 23.09 30.75
CA CYS A 803 7.33 23.63 31.61
C CYS A 803 7.67 23.59 33.11
N CYS A 804 8.74 22.91 33.50
CA CYS A 804 9.24 22.77 34.87
C CYS A 804 10.51 23.63 35.04
N PHE A 805 10.36 24.79 35.69
CA PHE A 805 11.40 25.81 35.81
C PHE A 805 11.48 26.38 37.23
N ASP A 806 12.62 26.98 37.55
CA ASP A 806 12.77 27.88 38.71
C ASP A 806 12.83 29.33 38.24
N CYS A 807 12.45 30.26 39.11
CA CYS A 807 12.48 31.70 38.83
C CYS A 807 13.78 32.30 39.36
N VAL A 808 14.66 32.71 38.45
CA VAL A 808 16.01 33.18 38.76
C VAL A 808 16.10 34.69 38.46
N PRO A 809 16.63 35.53 39.36
CA PRO A 809 16.76 36.97 39.11
C PRO A 809 17.65 37.28 37.90
N CYS A 810 17.33 38.35 37.18
CA CYS A 810 18.18 38.90 36.12
C CYS A 810 19.56 39.31 36.66
N VAL A 811 20.56 39.46 35.77
CA VAL A 811 21.88 40.01 36.12
C VAL A 811 21.98 41.50 35.78
N ASP A 812 22.99 42.20 36.31
CA ASP A 812 23.16 43.64 36.09
C ASP A 812 23.49 43.96 34.63
N GLY A 813 22.81 44.96 34.07
CA GLY A 813 22.74 45.25 32.65
C GLY A 813 21.53 44.63 31.93
N GLU A 814 20.80 43.69 32.58
CA GLU A 814 19.61 43.03 32.04
C GLU A 814 18.36 43.31 32.88
N VAL A 815 17.17 43.26 32.26
CA VAL A 815 15.89 43.52 32.92
C VAL A 815 14.78 42.54 32.51
N SER A 816 13.80 42.35 33.40
CA SER A 816 12.55 41.62 33.13
C SER A 816 11.37 42.49 33.56
N SER A 817 10.68 43.13 32.61
CA SER A 817 9.48 43.93 32.86
C SER A 817 8.21 43.09 32.99
N GLU A 818 8.16 41.91 32.36
CA GLU A 818 6.93 41.12 32.20
C GLU A 818 6.88 39.89 33.11
N VAL A 819 5.66 39.51 33.49
CA VAL A 819 5.37 38.27 34.23
C VAL A 819 5.72 37.08 33.33
N ALA A 820 6.38 36.07 33.91
CA ALA A 820 6.78 34.82 33.26
C ALA A 820 7.81 34.97 32.11
N SER A 821 8.61 36.05 32.11
CA SER A 821 9.74 36.28 31.18
C SER A 821 10.67 35.06 31.06
N VAL A 822 11.07 34.72 29.82
CA VAL A 822 11.95 33.56 29.52
C VAL A 822 13.43 33.95 29.62
N GLU A 823 13.78 35.13 29.11
CA GLU A 823 15.10 35.74 29.23
C GLU A 823 15.00 37.10 29.92
N CYS A 824 16.15 37.71 30.22
CA CYS A 824 16.20 39.07 30.69
C CYS A 824 16.75 39.92 29.54
N ILE A 825 15.98 40.94 29.15
CA ILE A 825 16.32 41.83 28.05
C ILE A 825 17.52 42.64 28.49
N LYS A 826 18.67 42.44 27.84
CA LYS A 826 19.83 43.29 28.02
C LYS A 826 19.46 44.70 27.55
N CYS A 827 19.74 45.71 28.38
CA CYS A 827 19.54 47.09 27.96
C CYS A 827 20.37 47.37 26.71
N LEU A 828 19.83 48.19 25.79
CA LEU A 828 20.54 48.74 24.63
C LEU A 828 21.93 49.26 25.06
N ASP A 829 22.92 49.25 24.17
CA ASP A 829 24.27 49.69 24.55
C ASP A 829 24.31 51.17 24.98
N ASP A 830 23.38 51.99 24.45
CA ASP A 830 23.02 53.33 24.91
C ASP A 830 22.20 53.33 26.22
N PHE A 831 22.14 52.25 27.01
CA PHE A 831 21.35 52.14 28.25
C PHE A 831 21.94 51.13 29.30
N TRP A 832 21.34 51.02 30.49
CA TRP A 832 21.74 50.17 31.64
C TRP A 832 20.58 49.86 32.60
N SER A 833 20.63 48.76 33.38
CA SER A 833 19.53 48.29 34.23
C SER A 833 19.36 49.07 35.55
N ASN A 834 18.11 49.27 35.99
CA ASN A 834 17.80 49.76 37.34
C ASN A 834 17.96 48.67 38.43
N HIS A 835 17.94 49.08 39.71
CA HIS A 835 18.14 48.18 40.86
C HIS A 835 17.03 47.11 41.02
N GLY A 836 15.82 47.35 40.53
CA GLY A 836 14.75 46.35 40.47
C GLY A 836 14.91 45.34 39.31
N ARG A 837 15.91 45.53 38.44
CA ARG A 837 16.14 44.81 37.19
C ARG A 837 14.86 44.66 36.35
N ASN A 838 14.12 45.76 36.21
CA ASN A 838 12.85 45.83 35.47
C ASN A 838 12.72 47.05 34.52
N GLN A 839 13.69 47.98 34.46
CA GLN A 839 13.73 49.06 33.45
C GLN A 839 15.18 49.53 33.13
N CYS A 840 15.37 50.17 31.96
CA CYS A 840 16.68 50.63 31.45
C CYS A 840 16.87 52.18 31.44
N VAL A 841 18.11 52.69 31.58
CA VAL A 841 18.50 54.14 31.63
C VAL A 841 19.84 54.47 30.89
N LEU A 842 20.03 55.67 30.33
CA LEU A 842 20.79 56.00 29.06
C LEU A 842 22.38 56.10 29.08
N LYS A 843 23.04 56.02 27.89
CA LYS A 843 24.49 56.14 27.48
C LYS A 843 24.62 56.56 25.95
N GLU A 844 25.80 56.49 25.28
CA GLU A 844 26.12 57.15 23.95
C GLU A 844 27.14 56.39 23.00
N LEU A 845 27.02 56.35 21.63
CA LEU A 845 28.07 55.96 20.59
C LEU A 845 27.75 56.13 19.03
N GLU A 846 28.62 55.69 18.06
CA GLU A 846 28.60 55.88 16.55
C GLU A 846 28.98 54.62 15.65
N PHE A 847 28.75 54.60 14.29
CA PHE A 847 28.94 53.43 13.34
C PHE A 847 29.30 53.69 11.82
N LEU A 848 29.44 52.63 10.97
CA LEU A 848 30.05 52.56 9.59
C LEU A 848 29.16 51.87 8.47
N SER A 849 29.57 51.81 7.17
CA SER A 849 28.70 51.63 5.97
C SER A 849 29.09 50.55 4.90
N PHE A 850 28.21 50.31 3.91
CA PHE A 850 28.31 49.29 2.85
C PHE A 850 29.25 49.60 1.66
N ASP A 851 29.63 50.86 1.44
CA ASP A 851 30.57 51.25 0.38
C ASP A 851 32.02 50.82 0.66
N ASP A 852 32.27 50.22 1.84
CA ASP A 852 33.61 49.79 2.26
C ASP A 852 34.19 48.68 1.36
N PRO A 853 35.49 48.77 0.97
CA PRO A 853 36.14 47.80 0.08
C PRO A 853 36.06 46.34 0.53
N MET A 854 35.91 46.11 1.84
CA MET A 854 35.80 44.78 2.43
C MET A 854 34.48 44.06 2.03
N GLY A 855 33.39 44.80 1.79
CA GLY A 855 32.12 44.24 1.34
C GLY A 855 32.18 43.73 -0.11
N ILE A 856 32.68 44.57 -1.02
CA ILE A 856 32.75 44.27 -2.47
C ILE A 856 33.60 43.02 -2.75
N THR A 857 34.69 42.83 -2.00
CA THR A 857 35.66 41.75 -2.24
C THR A 857 35.07 40.35 -1.96
N LEU A 858 34.14 40.23 -1.01
CA LEU A 858 33.55 38.95 -0.59
C LEU A 858 32.59 38.36 -1.63
N THR A 859 31.90 39.20 -2.41
CA THR A 859 30.81 38.78 -3.33
C THR A 859 31.32 38.15 -4.62
N THR A 860 32.54 38.47 -5.06
CA THR A 860 33.08 38.01 -6.36
C THR A 860 33.68 36.60 -6.29
N ILE A 861 34.32 36.25 -5.16
CA ILE A 861 34.99 34.96 -4.95
C ILE A 861 33.99 33.80 -4.92
N THR A 862 32.78 34.01 -4.40
CA THR A 862 31.73 32.98 -4.25
C THR A 862 31.19 32.46 -5.58
N VAL A 863 31.19 33.28 -6.64
CA VAL A 863 30.59 32.91 -7.95
C VAL A 863 31.50 31.95 -8.74
N LEU A 864 32.82 31.99 -8.54
CA LEU A 864 33.77 31.11 -9.23
C LEU A 864 33.79 29.68 -8.64
N GLY A 865 33.55 29.53 -7.33
CA GLY A 865 33.62 28.24 -6.65
C GLY A 865 32.50 27.26 -7.02
N THR A 866 31.30 27.77 -7.35
CA THR A 866 30.14 26.93 -7.71
C THR A 866 30.32 26.24 -9.06
N CYS A 867 30.88 26.93 -10.06
CA CYS A 867 31.04 26.39 -11.41
C CYS A 867 31.99 25.17 -11.45
N LEU A 868 33.16 25.28 -10.78
CA LEU A 868 34.14 24.19 -10.65
C LEU A 868 33.60 22.95 -9.92
N SER A 869 32.60 23.11 -9.05
CA SER A 869 32.07 22.02 -8.22
C SER A 869 31.19 21.03 -9.00
N VAL A 870 30.59 21.45 -10.12
CA VAL A 870 29.67 20.60 -10.91
C VAL A 870 30.44 19.55 -11.72
N THR A 871 31.55 19.93 -12.35
CA THR A 871 32.30 19.06 -13.27
C THR A 871 32.91 17.83 -12.59
N VAL A 872 33.28 17.95 -11.32
CA VAL A 872 33.96 16.86 -10.57
C VAL A 872 33.00 15.71 -10.23
N LEU A 873 31.71 15.98 -10.04
CA LEU A 873 30.73 14.98 -9.59
C LEU A 873 30.45 13.89 -10.63
N ALA A 874 30.56 14.21 -11.93
CA ALA A 874 30.24 13.27 -13.01
C ALA A 874 31.19 12.06 -13.12
N VAL A 875 32.42 12.15 -12.59
CA VAL A 875 33.49 11.18 -12.87
C VAL A 875 33.48 9.96 -11.94
N PHE A 876 32.78 10.01 -10.81
CA PHE A 876 33.03 9.09 -9.68
C PHE A 876 32.09 7.86 -9.57
N GLN A 877 31.17 7.61 -10.50
CA GLN A 877 30.10 6.62 -10.32
C GLN A 877 30.38 5.18 -10.81
N VAL A 878 31.59 4.89 -11.32
CA VAL A 878 31.87 3.74 -12.21
C VAL A 878 32.08 2.38 -11.49
N SER A 879 32.28 2.35 -10.17
CA SER A 879 32.90 1.18 -9.49
C SER A 879 32.02 -0.07 -9.29
N ALA A 880 30.68 0.02 -9.32
CA ALA A 880 29.81 -1.13 -9.01
C ALA A 880 29.78 -2.22 -10.12
N PHE A 881 30.02 -1.83 -11.37
CA PHE A 881 29.90 -2.70 -12.55
C PHE A 881 30.88 -3.89 -12.56
N GLN A 882 32.02 -3.77 -11.89
CA GLN A 882 33.10 -4.78 -11.92
C GLN A 882 32.72 -6.12 -11.29
N TRP A 883 31.83 -6.14 -10.27
CA TRP A 883 31.46 -7.37 -9.57
C TRP A 883 30.54 -8.27 -10.41
N ILE A 884 29.63 -7.67 -11.18
CA ILE A 884 28.75 -8.37 -12.12
C ILE A 884 29.59 -9.07 -13.20
N GLN A 885 30.53 -8.35 -13.80
CA GLN A 885 31.39 -8.88 -14.86
C GLN A 885 32.30 -10.03 -14.37
N ALA A 886 32.75 -10.00 -13.12
CA ALA A 886 33.51 -11.11 -12.53
C ALA A 886 32.66 -12.39 -12.39
N MET A 887 31.35 -12.29 -12.14
CA MET A 887 30.45 -13.44 -12.10
C MET A 887 30.21 -14.02 -13.50
N ILE A 888 30.00 -13.17 -14.50
CA ILE A 888 29.83 -13.56 -15.91
C ILE A 888 31.09 -14.31 -16.41
N PHE A 889 32.27 -13.72 -16.19
CA PHE A 889 33.55 -14.32 -16.55
C PHE A 889 33.77 -15.70 -15.89
N ALA A 890 33.43 -15.85 -14.60
CA ALA A 890 33.55 -17.13 -13.90
C ALA A 890 32.60 -18.20 -14.47
N ILE A 891 31.38 -17.83 -14.87
CA ILE A 891 30.44 -18.74 -15.53
C ILE A 891 30.93 -19.14 -16.92
N GLU A 892 31.53 -18.21 -17.68
CA GLU A 892 32.20 -18.53 -18.94
C GLU A 892 33.38 -19.51 -18.76
N GLU A 893 34.24 -19.32 -17.76
CA GLU A 893 35.33 -20.26 -17.47
C GLU A 893 34.81 -21.65 -17.07
N ILE A 894 33.74 -21.72 -16.28
CA ILE A 894 33.08 -22.99 -15.91
C ILE A 894 32.52 -23.68 -17.17
N ASN A 895 31.82 -22.94 -18.03
CA ASN A 895 31.22 -23.48 -19.26
C ASN A 895 32.29 -23.95 -20.28
N LYS A 896 33.48 -23.33 -20.27
CA LYS A 896 34.64 -23.77 -21.06
C LYS A 896 35.33 -25.00 -20.45
N ASN A 897 35.15 -25.27 -19.15
CA ASN A 897 35.78 -26.38 -18.45
C ASN A 897 34.91 -27.65 -18.40
N GLN A 898 35.01 -28.46 -19.47
CA GLN A 898 34.31 -29.75 -19.62
C GLN A 898 34.63 -30.80 -18.54
N THR A 899 35.60 -30.56 -17.65
CA THR A 899 35.92 -31.48 -16.53
C THR A 899 35.06 -31.25 -15.29
N LEU A 900 34.45 -30.06 -15.14
CA LEU A 900 33.66 -29.70 -13.96
C LEU A 900 32.17 -30.01 -14.14
N LEU A 901 31.60 -29.65 -15.30
CA LEU A 901 30.20 -29.87 -15.66
C LEU A 901 30.13 -30.47 -17.09
N PRO A 902 30.46 -31.76 -17.26
CA PRO A 902 30.43 -32.39 -18.58
C PRO A 902 29.01 -32.35 -19.17
N ASN A 903 28.89 -31.77 -20.36
CA ASN A 903 27.65 -31.57 -21.11
C ASN A 903 26.57 -30.71 -20.41
N ILE A 904 26.93 -29.86 -19.45
CA ILE A 904 26.00 -28.92 -18.80
C ILE A 904 26.62 -27.51 -18.77
N THR A 905 25.91 -26.54 -19.36
CA THR A 905 26.28 -25.12 -19.33
C THR A 905 25.41 -24.35 -18.34
N LEU A 906 26.02 -23.50 -17.52
CA LEU A 906 25.34 -22.58 -16.61
C LEU A 906 24.95 -21.28 -17.34
N GLY A 907 23.73 -20.80 -17.10
CA GLY A 907 23.30 -19.43 -17.40
C GLY A 907 23.30 -18.55 -16.15
N TYR A 908 22.93 -17.28 -16.30
CA TYR A 908 22.73 -16.35 -15.18
C TYR A 908 21.56 -15.41 -15.44
N GLN A 909 20.93 -14.95 -14.35
CA GLN A 909 19.93 -13.90 -14.31
C GLN A 909 20.44 -12.84 -13.32
N LEU A 910 20.31 -11.55 -13.64
CA LEU A 910 20.94 -10.45 -12.90
C LEU A 910 19.91 -9.40 -12.50
N TYR A 911 19.85 -9.12 -11.19
CA TYR A 911 19.01 -8.06 -10.63
C TYR A 911 19.91 -7.07 -9.88
N ASP A 912 19.84 -5.79 -10.24
CA ASP A 912 20.31 -4.73 -9.35
C ASP A 912 19.30 -4.55 -8.21
N ASN A 913 19.81 -4.36 -7.01
CA ASN A 913 19.03 -4.07 -5.82
C ASN A 913 19.27 -2.67 -5.26
N CYS A 914 20.11 -1.87 -5.92
CA CYS A 914 20.42 -0.47 -5.58
C CYS A 914 20.89 -0.25 -4.13
N VAL A 915 21.45 -1.29 -3.49
CA VAL A 915 21.78 -1.29 -2.04
C VAL A 915 20.54 -0.98 -1.18
N ASN A 916 19.38 -1.52 -1.57
CA ASN A 916 18.09 -1.22 -0.96
C ASN A 916 17.33 -2.50 -0.57
N LEU A 917 17.07 -2.68 0.73
CA LEU A 917 16.46 -3.89 1.30
C LEU A 917 15.12 -4.30 0.65
N PRO A 918 14.11 -3.42 0.50
CA PRO A 918 12.90 -3.70 -0.30
C PRO A 918 13.16 -4.19 -1.74
N ILE A 919 14.14 -3.63 -2.45
CA ILE A 919 14.45 -4.04 -3.83
C ILE A 919 15.18 -5.39 -3.85
N ALA A 920 16.07 -5.64 -2.88
CA ALA A 920 16.70 -6.95 -2.70
C ALA A 920 15.65 -8.04 -2.41
N LEU A 921 14.57 -7.72 -1.70
CA LEU A 921 13.44 -8.62 -1.49
C LEU A 921 12.60 -8.83 -2.78
N ARG A 922 12.35 -7.79 -3.58
CA ARG A 922 11.71 -7.93 -4.92
C ARG A 922 12.54 -8.82 -5.86
N ALA A 923 13.86 -8.61 -5.91
CA ALA A 923 14.77 -9.45 -6.68
C ALA A 923 14.76 -10.91 -6.18
N ALA A 924 14.78 -11.11 -4.86
CA ALA A 924 14.70 -12.44 -4.27
C ALA A 924 13.38 -13.17 -4.60
N THR A 925 12.23 -12.47 -4.63
CA THR A 925 10.96 -13.08 -5.03
C THR A 925 10.86 -13.31 -6.54
N ALA A 926 11.48 -12.48 -7.38
CA ALA A 926 11.54 -12.70 -8.83
C ALA A 926 12.37 -13.95 -9.19
N LEU A 927 13.56 -14.10 -8.60
CA LEU A 927 14.42 -15.28 -8.74
C LEU A 927 13.75 -16.59 -8.26
N LEU A 928 12.82 -16.51 -7.30
CA LEU A 928 12.00 -17.64 -6.85
C LEU A 928 10.79 -17.92 -7.75
N ALA A 929 10.27 -16.90 -8.45
CA ALA A 929 9.08 -16.99 -9.29
C ALA A 929 9.35 -17.36 -10.75
N GLY A 930 10.60 -17.20 -11.24
CA GLY A 930 10.99 -17.54 -12.61
C GLY A 930 10.35 -16.63 -13.67
N MET A 931 10.08 -15.37 -13.32
CA MET A 931 9.58 -14.33 -14.23
C MET A 931 10.74 -13.41 -14.64
N ASP A 932 10.73 -12.95 -15.88
CA ASP A 932 11.68 -11.96 -16.43
C ASP A 932 10.93 -10.71 -16.90
N GLU A 933 11.59 -9.55 -16.79
CA GLU A 933 11.28 -8.38 -17.61
C GLU A 933 12.03 -8.53 -18.96
N ALA A 934 11.51 -7.93 -20.04
CA ALA A 934 11.85 -8.35 -21.42
C ALA A 934 13.34 -8.25 -21.82
N VAL A 935 13.81 -9.25 -22.59
CA VAL A 935 15.09 -9.28 -23.29
C VAL A 935 14.87 -9.80 -24.72
N ASP A 936 15.49 -9.15 -25.71
CA ASP A 936 15.14 -9.23 -27.15
C ASP A 936 15.59 -10.51 -27.90
N ASP A 937 15.96 -11.60 -27.23
CA ASP A 937 16.49 -12.81 -27.88
C ASP A 937 16.04 -14.11 -27.18
N PHE A 938 14.95 -14.71 -27.68
CA PHE A 938 14.37 -15.95 -27.13
C PHE A 938 14.57 -17.14 -28.06
N HIS A 939 15.53 -18.00 -27.71
CA HIS A 939 15.52 -19.39 -28.12
C HIS A 939 14.33 -20.13 -27.48
N CYS A 940 13.64 -21.00 -28.23
CA CYS A 940 12.49 -21.78 -27.75
C CYS A 940 12.89 -22.95 -26.81
N ASN A 941 13.41 -22.63 -25.63
CA ASN A 941 13.35 -23.45 -24.43
C ASN A 941 13.04 -22.53 -23.25
N GLY A 942 12.07 -22.90 -22.39
CA GLY A 942 11.74 -22.09 -21.22
C GLY A 942 12.97 -21.88 -20.31
N PRO A 943 13.09 -20.72 -19.64
CA PRO A 943 14.29 -20.37 -18.87
C PRO A 943 14.62 -21.47 -17.86
N SER A 944 15.90 -21.87 -17.83
CA SER A 944 16.36 -22.92 -16.93
C SER A 944 16.18 -22.48 -15.48
N PRO A 945 15.65 -23.34 -14.59
CA PRO A 945 15.31 -22.94 -13.22
C PRO A 945 16.55 -22.45 -12.46
N VAL A 946 16.39 -21.39 -11.67
CA VAL A 946 17.44 -20.86 -10.80
C VAL A 946 17.76 -21.89 -9.71
N ILE A 947 18.82 -22.68 -9.90
CA ILE A 947 19.23 -23.76 -8.97
C ILE A 947 20.00 -23.27 -7.75
N ALA A 948 20.58 -22.07 -7.82
CA ALA A 948 21.37 -21.44 -6.75
C ALA A 948 21.46 -19.93 -6.99
N VAL A 949 21.68 -19.16 -5.93
CA VAL A 949 21.79 -17.67 -5.99
C VAL A 949 23.16 -17.22 -5.51
N VAL A 950 23.86 -16.41 -6.31
CA VAL A 950 25.03 -15.65 -5.83
C VAL A 950 24.52 -14.44 -5.05
N GLY A 951 24.82 -14.41 -3.75
CA GLY A 951 24.11 -13.58 -2.79
C GLY A 951 24.65 -12.17 -2.62
N ASP A 952 23.77 -11.26 -2.18
CA ASP A 952 24.06 -9.85 -1.85
C ASP A 952 25.31 -9.71 -0.93
N PRO A 953 26.19 -8.72 -1.17
CA PRO A 953 27.39 -8.52 -0.36
C PRO A 953 27.13 -8.06 1.09
N LEU A 954 25.98 -7.45 1.39
CA LEU A 954 25.62 -6.95 2.70
C LEU A 954 24.92 -8.02 3.54
N SER A 955 25.25 -8.02 4.84
CA SER A 955 24.73 -9.02 5.77
C SER A 955 23.22 -8.90 5.99
N SER A 956 22.70 -7.70 6.22
CA SER A 956 21.26 -7.48 6.45
C SER A 956 20.39 -7.86 5.25
N HIS A 957 20.82 -7.55 4.02
CA HIS A 957 20.13 -7.99 2.81
C HIS A 957 20.18 -9.51 2.64
N SER A 958 21.35 -10.13 2.87
CA SER A 958 21.49 -11.59 2.86
C SER A 958 20.59 -12.27 3.89
N ILE A 959 20.47 -11.74 5.11
CA ILE A 959 19.55 -12.25 6.14
C ILE A 959 18.09 -12.19 5.65
N ALA A 960 17.69 -11.07 5.06
CA ALA A 960 16.31 -10.86 4.63
C ALA A 960 15.93 -11.73 3.42
N ALA A 961 16.79 -11.81 2.39
CA ALA A 961 16.61 -12.71 1.26
C ALA A 961 16.53 -14.17 1.72
N MET A 962 17.41 -14.59 2.63
CA MET A 962 17.43 -15.96 3.17
C MET A 962 16.22 -16.33 4.03
N ARG A 963 15.57 -15.37 4.70
CA ARG A 963 14.30 -15.62 5.41
C ARG A 963 13.16 -16.01 4.47
N ILE A 964 13.25 -15.69 3.17
CA ILE A 964 12.33 -16.15 2.14
C ILE A 964 12.90 -17.39 1.44
N MET A 965 14.09 -17.29 0.84
CA MET A 965 14.71 -18.37 0.05
C MET A 965 14.95 -19.66 0.85
N GLY A 966 15.22 -19.56 2.15
CA GLY A 966 15.42 -20.71 3.04
C GLY A 966 14.17 -21.57 3.23
N LEU A 967 12.98 -21.00 3.08
CA LEU A 967 11.69 -21.72 3.13
C LEU A 967 11.51 -22.65 1.92
N PHE A 968 12.10 -22.28 0.78
CA PHE A 968 12.11 -23.05 -0.47
C PHE A 968 13.38 -23.91 -0.62
N HIS A 969 14.22 -23.97 0.42
CA HIS A 969 15.52 -24.66 0.44
C HIS A 969 16.52 -24.24 -0.65
N LEU A 970 16.30 -23.10 -1.30
CA LEU A 970 17.18 -22.60 -2.35
C LEU A 970 18.56 -22.26 -1.74
N PRO A 971 19.69 -22.75 -2.32
CA PRO A 971 21.02 -22.48 -1.81
C PRO A 971 21.51 -21.11 -2.28
N MET A 972 21.95 -20.28 -1.35
CA MET A 972 22.51 -18.96 -1.62
C MET A 972 23.97 -18.91 -1.17
N VAL A 973 24.86 -18.39 -2.01
CA VAL A 973 26.28 -18.23 -1.73
C VAL A 973 26.63 -16.74 -1.80
N SER A 974 26.66 -16.03 -0.67
CA SER A 974 27.13 -14.63 -0.66
C SER A 974 28.65 -14.57 -0.74
N TYR A 975 29.17 -13.62 -1.52
CA TYR A 975 30.60 -13.39 -1.66
C TYR A 975 31.19 -12.45 -0.60
N LEU A 976 30.36 -11.69 0.13
CA LEU A 976 30.83 -10.67 1.08
C LEU A 976 30.04 -10.57 2.41
N ALA A 977 28.86 -11.19 2.54
CA ALA A 977 28.05 -11.10 3.76
C ALA A 977 28.68 -11.90 4.93
N SER A 978 29.44 -11.22 5.79
CA SER A 978 30.33 -11.81 6.79
C SER A 978 29.72 -12.01 8.20
N CYS A 979 28.51 -11.47 8.47
CA CYS A 979 27.87 -11.48 9.82
C CYS A 979 27.98 -12.84 10.52
N SER A 980 28.41 -12.83 11.78
CA SER A 980 28.47 -14.04 12.61
C SER A 980 27.09 -14.71 12.74
N CYS A 981 26.01 -13.92 12.76
CA CYS A 981 24.62 -14.35 12.79
C CYS A 981 24.23 -15.36 11.68
N LEU A 982 24.70 -15.15 10.45
CA LEU A 982 24.47 -16.03 9.29
C LEU A 982 25.15 -17.43 9.41
N SER A 983 25.88 -17.67 10.50
CA SER A 983 26.42 -18.98 10.86
C SER A 983 25.39 -19.87 11.58
N ASN A 984 24.24 -19.34 12.00
CA ASN A 984 23.20 -20.11 12.69
C ASN A 984 22.46 -21.05 11.73
N ARG A 985 22.88 -22.32 11.68
CA ARG A 985 22.28 -23.35 10.80
C ARG A 985 20.86 -23.77 11.15
N ARG A 986 20.27 -23.29 12.26
CA ARG A 986 18.83 -23.48 12.56
C ARG A 986 17.94 -22.42 11.88
N GLU A 987 18.46 -21.20 11.71
CA GLU A 987 17.76 -20.09 11.06
C GLU A 987 18.13 -19.98 9.57
N PHE A 988 19.37 -20.29 9.22
CA PHE A 988 19.93 -20.18 7.87
C PHE A 988 20.55 -21.52 7.43
N PRO A 989 19.71 -22.54 7.11
CA PRO A 989 20.18 -23.87 6.75
C PRO A 989 20.80 -23.94 5.34
N SER A 990 20.27 -23.20 4.36
CA SER A 990 20.76 -23.17 2.97
C SER A 990 21.61 -21.93 2.62
N PHE A 991 22.09 -21.18 3.63
CA PHE A 991 23.02 -20.06 3.42
C PHE A 991 24.48 -20.50 3.51
N PHE A 992 25.23 -20.16 2.48
CA PHE A 992 26.67 -20.36 2.35
C PHE A 992 27.37 -19.03 2.02
N ARG A 993 28.68 -18.99 2.22
CA ARG A 993 29.51 -17.84 1.84
C ARG A 993 30.95 -18.22 1.58
N THR A 994 31.64 -17.43 0.76
CA THR A 994 33.08 -17.54 0.53
C THR A 994 33.90 -16.67 1.48
N THR A 995 33.34 -15.58 1.98
CA THR A 995 34.00 -14.74 3.01
C THR A 995 33.99 -15.43 4.39
N PRO A 996 35.03 -15.27 5.23
CA PRO A 996 35.03 -15.72 6.62
C PRO A 996 33.90 -15.10 7.46
N SER A 997 33.64 -15.68 8.64
CA SER A 997 32.73 -15.11 9.65
C SER A 997 33.42 -13.99 10.42
N ASP A 998 32.72 -12.89 10.72
CA ASP A 998 33.23 -11.77 11.53
C ASP A 998 33.76 -12.23 12.91
N ALA A 999 33.24 -13.34 13.44
CA ALA A 999 33.75 -13.94 14.68
C ALA A 999 35.25 -14.29 14.61
N PHE A 1000 35.78 -14.58 13.41
CA PHE A 1000 37.22 -14.78 13.18
C PHE A 1000 37.94 -13.48 12.83
N GLN A 1001 37.29 -12.51 12.18
CA GLN A 1001 37.85 -11.16 11.95
C GLN A 1001 38.11 -10.44 13.28
N VAL A 1002 37.08 -10.37 14.14
CA VAL A 1002 37.15 -9.81 15.50
C VAL A 1002 38.30 -10.47 16.27
N LYS A 1003 38.42 -11.81 16.20
CA LYS A 1003 39.52 -12.53 16.83
C LYS A 1003 40.89 -12.13 16.27
N ALA A 1004 41.04 -11.99 14.95
CA ALA A 1004 42.29 -11.55 14.33
C ALA A 1004 42.68 -10.11 14.74
N MET A 1005 41.71 -9.18 14.77
CA MET A 1005 41.93 -7.81 15.26
C MET A 1005 42.33 -7.82 16.75
N ILE A 1006 41.75 -8.72 17.55
CA ILE A 1006 42.08 -8.87 18.96
C ILE A 1006 43.45 -9.48 19.19
N GLU A 1007 43.90 -10.44 18.39
CA GLU A 1007 45.29 -10.94 18.49
C GLU A 1007 46.31 -9.86 18.09
N ILE A 1008 45.98 -8.94 17.16
CA ILE A 1008 46.79 -7.74 16.89
C ILE A 1008 46.84 -6.81 18.12
N VAL A 1009 45.68 -6.53 18.73
CA VAL A 1009 45.56 -5.71 19.95
C VAL A 1009 46.36 -6.32 21.11
N LYS A 1010 46.33 -7.64 21.31
CA LYS A 1010 47.16 -8.37 22.29
C LYS A 1010 48.64 -8.30 21.97
N HIS A 1011 49.03 -8.51 20.71
CA HIS A 1011 50.43 -8.54 20.27
C HIS A 1011 51.17 -7.22 20.56
N TYR A 1012 50.48 -6.08 20.42
CA TYR A 1012 51.02 -4.77 20.76
C TYR A 1012 50.71 -4.30 22.20
N GLY A 1013 50.10 -5.14 23.04
CA GLY A 1013 49.81 -4.83 24.45
C GLY A 1013 48.74 -3.74 24.65
N TRP A 1014 47.84 -3.55 23.69
CA TRP A 1014 46.85 -2.46 23.70
C TRP A 1014 45.64 -2.78 24.59
N VAL A 1015 45.77 -2.53 25.90
CA VAL A 1015 44.71 -2.78 26.91
C VAL A 1015 43.61 -1.70 26.99
N TRP A 1016 43.71 -0.61 26.20
CA TRP A 1016 42.77 0.51 26.20
C TRP A 1016 42.47 0.98 24.76
N ILE A 1017 41.28 0.63 24.26
CA ILE A 1017 40.88 0.84 22.85
C ILE A 1017 39.51 1.51 22.75
N GLY A 1018 39.26 2.29 21.70
CA GLY A 1018 37.92 2.71 21.28
C GLY A 1018 37.32 1.74 20.26
N ALA A 1019 36.00 1.73 20.11
CA ALA A 1019 35.31 0.97 19.09
C ALA A 1019 34.24 1.81 18.37
N ILE A 1020 34.14 1.62 17.06
CA ILE A 1020 33.13 2.25 16.19
C ILE A 1020 32.53 1.16 15.30
N ALA A 1021 31.22 1.16 15.09
CA ALA A 1021 30.58 0.23 14.17
C ALA A 1021 29.35 0.80 13.47
N SER A 1022 28.88 0.15 12.41
CA SER A 1022 27.61 0.46 11.74
C SER A 1022 26.40 0.02 12.56
N ASP A 1023 25.31 0.79 12.46
CA ASP A 1023 24.04 0.55 13.14
C ASP A 1023 23.17 -0.51 12.41
N ASP A 1024 23.82 -1.59 11.97
CA ASP A 1024 23.28 -2.69 11.17
C ASP A 1024 23.65 -4.07 11.75
N ASP A 1025 23.20 -5.16 11.13
CA ASP A 1025 23.48 -6.53 11.62
C ASP A 1025 24.98 -6.87 11.63
N TYR A 1026 25.78 -6.31 10.71
CA TYR A 1026 27.23 -6.52 10.66
C TYR A 1026 27.91 -5.83 11.85
N GLY A 1027 27.73 -4.51 11.99
CA GLY A 1027 28.40 -3.71 13.02
C GLY A 1027 27.97 -4.08 14.44
N GLN A 1028 26.67 -4.25 14.69
CA GLN A 1028 26.16 -4.60 16.02
C GLN A 1028 26.66 -5.99 16.50
N ASN A 1029 26.70 -6.99 15.61
CA ASN A 1029 27.19 -8.33 15.98
C ASN A 1029 28.73 -8.38 16.11
N ALA A 1030 29.46 -7.59 15.32
CA ALA A 1030 30.92 -7.47 15.46
C ALA A 1030 31.31 -6.84 16.80
N ILE A 1031 30.63 -5.76 17.24
CA ILE A 1031 30.81 -5.16 18.56
C ILE A 1031 30.49 -6.14 19.69
N LYS A 1032 29.38 -6.88 19.57
CA LYS A 1032 28.98 -7.89 20.56
C LYS A 1032 30.03 -8.99 20.75
N ALA A 1033 30.74 -9.37 19.68
CA ALA A 1033 31.88 -10.27 19.75
C ALA A 1033 33.14 -9.58 20.32
N LEU A 1034 33.42 -8.32 19.93
CA LEU A 1034 34.57 -7.54 20.41
C LEU A 1034 34.55 -7.37 21.93
N ILE A 1035 33.41 -6.96 22.51
CA ILE A 1035 33.23 -6.80 23.96
C ILE A 1035 33.57 -8.10 24.71
N LYS A 1036 33.05 -9.23 24.22
CA LYS A 1036 33.20 -10.55 24.86
C LYS A 1036 34.67 -10.99 24.94
N GLU A 1037 35.45 -10.75 23.88
CA GLU A 1037 36.83 -11.21 23.79
C GLU A 1037 37.84 -10.20 24.39
N VAL A 1038 37.55 -8.89 24.34
CA VAL A 1038 38.40 -7.83 24.94
C VAL A 1038 38.32 -7.83 26.46
N SER A 1039 37.12 -8.02 27.03
CA SER A 1039 36.90 -8.04 28.49
C SER A 1039 37.67 -9.13 29.25
N ALA A 1040 38.29 -10.08 28.56
CA ALA A 1040 39.19 -11.07 29.14
C ALA A 1040 40.61 -10.55 29.43
N PHE A 1041 41.03 -9.39 28.88
CA PHE A 1041 42.40 -8.87 29.02
C PHE A 1041 42.56 -7.34 28.94
N GLY A 1042 41.52 -6.58 28.64
CA GLY A 1042 41.58 -5.12 28.50
C GLY A 1042 40.19 -4.47 28.55
N CYS A 1043 40.14 -3.15 28.32
CA CYS A 1043 38.93 -2.35 28.42
C CYS A 1043 38.66 -1.53 27.14
N ILE A 1044 37.38 -1.31 26.85
CA ILE A 1044 36.92 -0.47 25.75
C ILE A 1044 36.49 0.89 26.31
N ALA A 1045 37.08 1.97 25.79
CA ALA A 1045 36.94 3.33 26.28
C ALA A 1045 35.65 4.02 25.81
N PHE A 1046 35.15 3.66 24.63
CA PHE A 1046 33.88 4.10 24.06
C PHE A 1046 33.43 3.09 22.99
N ILE A 1047 32.12 3.02 22.76
CA ILE A 1047 31.49 2.27 21.68
C ILE A 1047 30.52 3.22 20.99
N GLU A 1048 30.71 3.44 19.70
CA GLU A 1048 29.98 4.46 18.93
C GLU A 1048 29.39 3.89 17.64
N MET A 1049 28.14 4.24 17.34
CA MET A 1049 27.35 3.59 16.28
C MET A 1049 27.07 4.53 15.10
N VAL A 1050 27.81 4.37 14.00
CA VAL A 1050 27.63 5.07 12.72
C VAL A 1050 26.24 4.73 12.16
N PRO A 1051 25.35 5.70 11.92
CA PRO A 1051 24.00 5.40 11.44
C PRO A 1051 24.01 5.06 9.95
N THR A 1052 23.25 4.03 9.58
CA THR A 1052 23.06 3.57 8.19
C THR A 1052 22.48 4.66 7.27
N VAL A 1053 21.69 5.59 7.84
CA VAL A 1053 21.26 6.84 7.21
C VAL A 1053 22.00 8.01 7.84
N PHE A 1054 22.65 8.84 7.02
CA PHE A 1054 23.49 9.95 7.50
C PHE A 1054 22.72 10.93 8.41
N LYS A 1055 23.12 10.97 9.68
CA LYS A 1055 22.65 11.96 10.67
C LYS A 1055 23.84 12.78 11.16
N LYS A 1056 23.95 14.01 10.67
CA LYS A 1056 25.07 14.94 10.93
C LYS A 1056 25.37 15.11 12.42
N GLU A 1057 24.34 15.19 13.26
CA GLU A 1057 24.48 15.29 14.72
C GLU A 1057 25.13 14.06 15.34
N LYS A 1058 24.66 12.85 14.99
CA LYS A 1058 25.25 11.58 15.46
C LYS A 1058 26.70 11.45 14.99
N ILE A 1059 27.01 11.84 13.74
CA ILE A 1059 28.39 11.88 13.23
C ILE A 1059 29.26 12.87 14.03
N LEU A 1060 28.77 14.09 14.30
CA LEU A 1060 29.49 15.08 15.11
C LEU A 1060 29.68 14.62 16.58
N GLN A 1061 28.71 13.90 17.15
CA GLN A 1061 28.85 13.25 18.46
C GLN A 1061 30.00 12.23 18.43
N ILE A 1062 30.01 11.29 17.48
CA ILE A 1062 31.06 10.27 17.34
C ILE A 1062 32.44 10.93 17.17
N VAL A 1063 32.52 11.98 16.34
CA VAL A 1063 33.74 12.77 16.13
C VAL A 1063 34.21 13.43 17.44
N ASN A 1064 33.30 13.99 18.23
CA ASN A 1064 33.63 14.55 19.55
C ASN A 1064 34.07 13.47 20.55
N THR A 1065 33.41 12.31 20.61
CA THR A 1065 33.81 11.17 21.45
C THR A 1065 35.22 10.70 21.10
N VAL A 1066 35.51 10.51 19.80
CA VAL A 1066 36.85 10.15 19.29
C VAL A 1066 37.90 11.19 19.68
N LYS A 1067 37.57 12.48 19.58
CA LYS A 1067 38.46 13.62 19.88
C LYS A 1067 38.77 13.76 21.37
N GLN A 1068 37.77 13.59 22.22
CA GLN A 1068 37.87 13.70 23.68
C GLN A 1068 38.45 12.43 24.34
N SER A 1069 38.29 11.26 23.72
CA SER A 1069 38.77 10.00 24.30
C SER A 1069 40.31 9.94 24.41
N THR A 1070 40.76 9.36 25.52
CA THR A 1070 42.17 9.00 25.77
C THR A 1070 42.63 7.76 25.02
N ALA A 1071 41.70 7.00 24.41
CA ALA A 1071 42.05 5.82 23.60
C ALA A 1071 42.71 6.24 22.29
N LYS A 1072 44.00 5.88 22.14
CA LYS A 1072 44.77 6.13 20.92
C LYS A 1072 44.50 5.12 19.82
N VAL A 1073 44.03 3.92 20.16
CA VAL A 1073 43.71 2.84 19.22
C VAL A 1073 42.21 2.75 19.06
N ILE A 1074 41.70 2.67 17.82
CA ILE A 1074 40.26 2.62 17.51
C ILE A 1074 39.97 1.50 16.51
N VAL A 1075 39.10 0.56 16.90
CA VAL A 1075 38.63 -0.55 16.07
C VAL A 1075 37.36 -0.12 15.33
N VAL A 1076 37.26 -0.40 14.02
CA VAL A 1076 36.12 0.04 13.18
C VAL A 1076 35.51 -1.11 12.38
N PHE A 1077 34.22 -1.38 12.61
CA PHE A 1077 33.39 -2.35 11.88
C PHE A 1077 32.21 -1.64 11.18
N SER A 1078 32.43 -1.04 10.02
CA SER A 1078 31.37 -0.33 9.27
C SER A 1078 31.61 -0.42 7.76
N PRO A 1079 30.56 -0.53 6.91
CA PRO A 1079 30.68 -0.49 5.45
C PRO A 1079 31.35 0.78 4.95
N GLN A 1080 32.12 0.68 3.85
CA GLN A 1080 32.80 1.82 3.21
C GLN A 1080 31.89 3.04 3.00
N VAL A 1081 30.62 2.85 2.57
CA VAL A 1081 29.70 3.95 2.25
C VAL A 1081 29.37 4.77 3.50
N GLU A 1082 29.01 4.10 4.60
CA GLU A 1082 28.67 4.72 5.88
C GLU A 1082 29.89 5.34 6.54
N PHE A 1083 30.98 4.59 6.65
CA PHE A 1083 32.21 5.06 7.29
C PHE A 1083 32.83 6.25 6.54
N ASN A 1084 32.71 6.33 5.22
CA ASN A 1084 33.15 7.49 4.44
C ASN A 1084 32.45 8.81 4.87
N THR A 1085 31.24 8.76 5.42
CA THR A 1085 30.58 9.96 5.98
C THR A 1085 31.28 10.46 7.24
N LEU A 1086 31.77 9.55 8.08
CA LEU A 1086 32.53 9.83 9.30
C LEU A 1086 33.98 10.24 8.98
N VAL A 1087 34.64 9.56 8.04
CA VAL A 1087 35.99 9.90 7.51
C VAL A 1087 36.06 11.37 7.08
N LYS A 1088 35.07 11.84 6.31
CA LYS A 1088 35.03 13.23 5.83
C LYS A 1088 35.01 14.26 6.97
N GLU A 1089 34.27 14.00 8.05
CA GLU A 1089 34.21 14.92 9.20
C GLU A 1089 35.45 14.79 10.12
N ILE A 1090 36.04 13.60 10.26
CA ILE A 1090 37.33 13.38 10.95
C ILE A 1090 38.47 14.16 10.28
N VAL A 1091 38.55 14.10 8.94
CA VAL A 1091 39.55 14.81 8.13
C VAL A 1091 39.31 16.33 8.18
N LYS A 1092 38.05 16.76 8.01
CA LYS A 1092 37.65 18.18 8.13
C LYS A 1092 37.95 18.79 9.50
N GLN A 1093 37.94 18.00 10.57
CA GLN A 1093 38.35 18.43 11.91
C GLN A 1093 39.82 18.14 12.26
N ASN A 1094 40.63 17.67 11.29
CA ASN A 1094 42.06 17.39 11.43
C ASN A 1094 42.39 16.51 12.64
N ILE A 1095 41.58 15.47 12.88
CA ILE A 1095 41.78 14.56 14.02
C ILE A 1095 42.93 13.60 13.69
N THR A 1096 44.07 13.84 14.33
CA THR A 1096 45.32 13.10 14.13
C THR A 1096 45.74 12.36 15.40
N GLY A 1097 46.78 11.52 15.31
CA GLY A 1097 47.29 10.77 16.45
C GLY A 1097 46.33 9.69 16.95
N ARG A 1098 45.56 9.07 16.05
CA ARG A 1098 44.76 7.85 16.29
C ARG A 1098 45.28 6.72 15.41
N GLN A 1099 45.43 5.54 16.00
CA GLN A 1099 45.77 4.29 15.32
C GLN A 1099 44.47 3.55 15.01
N TRP A 1100 44.08 3.56 13.74
CA TRP A 1100 42.89 2.85 13.29
C TRP A 1100 43.18 1.37 13.05
N ILE A 1101 42.23 0.50 13.40
CA ILE A 1101 42.18 -0.90 12.99
C ILE A 1101 40.90 -1.09 12.15
N ALA A 1102 41.08 -1.37 10.86
CA ALA A 1102 40.00 -1.41 9.87
C ALA A 1102 39.50 -2.84 9.61
N SER A 1103 38.18 -3.01 9.50
CA SER A 1103 37.57 -4.23 8.95
C SER A 1103 37.76 -4.34 7.43
N GLU A 1104 37.48 -5.51 6.86
CA GLU A 1104 37.61 -5.74 5.41
C GLU A 1104 36.72 -4.83 4.57
N ALA A 1105 35.56 -4.45 5.11
CA ALA A 1105 34.55 -3.64 4.43
C ALA A 1105 35.01 -2.21 4.07
N TRP A 1106 36.17 -1.75 4.57
CA TRP A 1106 36.75 -0.47 4.16
C TRP A 1106 38.29 -0.41 4.12
N SER A 1107 39.02 -1.40 4.65
CA SER A 1107 40.49 -1.40 4.72
C SER A 1107 41.22 -1.28 3.38
N THR A 1108 40.56 -1.64 2.27
CA THR A 1108 41.08 -1.57 0.89
C THR A 1108 40.39 -0.50 0.04
N SER A 1109 39.57 0.36 0.67
CA SER A 1109 38.81 1.41 -0.01
C SER A 1109 39.69 2.46 -0.67
N ALA A 1110 39.68 2.49 -2.01
CA ALA A 1110 40.35 3.52 -2.80
C ALA A 1110 39.77 4.94 -2.55
N SER A 1111 38.51 5.06 -2.10
CA SER A 1111 37.90 6.38 -1.79
C SER A 1111 38.29 6.92 -0.41
N ILE A 1112 38.80 6.06 0.48
CA ILE A 1112 39.27 6.44 1.82
C ILE A 1112 40.80 6.53 1.84
N ALA A 1113 41.51 5.66 1.12
CA ALA A 1113 42.96 5.63 0.97
C ALA A 1113 43.53 6.71 0.01
N ILE A 1114 42.87 7.87 -0.10
CA ILE A 1114 43.33 9.01 -0.91
C ILE A 1114 44.40 9.83 -0.19
N LYS A 1115 45.18 10.60 -0.97
CA LYS A 1115 46.31 11.39 -0.48
C LYS A 1115 45.88 12.43 0.57
N GLU A 1116 44.73 13.09 0.39
CA GLU A 1116 44.20 14.04 1.39
C GLU A 1116 44.00 13.39 2.77
N ASN A 1117 43.39 12.21 2.83
CA ASN A 1117 43.02 11.53 4.09
C ASN A 1117 44.24 10.99 4.87
N PHE A 1118 45.42 10.92 4.24
CA PHE A 1118 46.62 10.27 4.79
C PHE A 1118 47.09 10.86 6.13
N HIS A 1119 46.82 12.14 6.41
CA HIS A 1119 47.21 12.75 7.70
C HIS A 1119 46.36 12.28 8.89
N CYS A 1120 45.12 11.84 8.67
CA CYS A 1120 44.23 11.29 9.70
C CYS A 1120 44.24 9.76 9.75
N PHE A 1121 44.46 9.09 8.61
CA PHE A 1121 44.32 7.64 8.45
C PHE A 1121 45.62 6.92 8.04
N GLY A 1122 46.73 7.64 7.85
CA GLY A 1122 48.04 7.04 7.56
C GLY A 1122 48.47 6.07 8.67
N GLY A 1123 48.93 4.87 8.30
CA GLY A 1123 49.30 3.82 9.25
C GLY A 1123 48.12 2.96 9.77
N THR A 1124 46.91 3.11 9.23
CA THR A 1124 45.77 2.21 9.51
C THR A 1124 46.16 0.74 9.31
N ILE A 1125 45.86 -0.10 10.30
CA ILE A 1125 46.07 -1.55 10.23
C ILE A 1125 44.76 -2.22 9.80
N GLY A 1126 44.68 -2.67 8.56
CA GLY A 1126 43.49 -3.32 8.03
C GLY A 1126 43.53 -4.84 8.08
N ILE A 1127 42.41 -5.47 8.46
CA ILE A 1127 42.10 -6.82 7.99
C ILE A 1127 41.59 -6.69 6.55
N ALA A 1128 42.08 -7.52 5.63
CA ALA A 1128 41.64 -7.53 4.24
C ALA A 1128 41.41 -8.97 3.77
N ILE A 1129 40.48 -9.15 2.84
CA ILE A 1129 40.30 -10.43 2.13
C ILE A 1129 41.58 -10.71 1.33
N ARG A 1130 42.03 -11.98 1.33
CA ARG A 1130 43.29 -12.39 0.69
C ARG A 1130 43.25 -12.08 -0.81
N ARG A 1131 44.11 -11.14 -1.26
CA ARG A 1131 44.24 -10.77 -2.67
C ARG A 1131 44.54 -12.00 -3.54
N GLY A 1132 43.68 -12.24 -4.52
CA GLY A 1132 43.96 -13.07 -5.69
C GLY A 1132 44.15 -12.20 -6.94
N THR A 1133 44.72 -12.77 -7.98
CA THR A 1133 44.80 -12.20 -9.33
C THR A 1133 44.10 -13.15 -10.29
N ILE A 1134 43.06 -12.70 -10.97
CA ILE A 1134 42.31 -13.50 -11.97
C ILE A 1134 42.93 -13.20 -13.35
N PRO A 1135 43.63 -14.16 -13.99
CA PRO A 1135 44.23 -13.93 -15.31
C PRO A 1135 43.14 -13.69 -16.36
N GLY A 1136 43.39 -12.82 -17.34
CA GLY A 1136 42.47 -12.58 -18.46
C GLY A 1136 41.27 -11.67 -18.16
N LEU A 1137 40.82 -11.55 -16.90
CA LEU A 1137 39.67 -10.71 -16.53
C LEU A 1137 39.83 -9.23 -16.94
N GLU A 1138 41.04 -8.68 -16.86
CA GLU A 1138 41.34 -7.32 -17.33
C GLU A 1138 41.10 -7.16 -18.85
N HIS A 1139 41.49 -8.16 -19.64
CA HIS A 1139 41.25 -8.18 -21.09
C HIS A 1139 39.76 -8.32 -21.42
N PHE A 1140 39.03 -9.15 -20.66
CA PHE A 1140 37.58 -9.32 -20.80
C PHE A 1140 36.83 -8.00 -20.54
N LEU A 1141 37.16 -7.29 -19.46
CA LEU A 1141 36.57 -5.98 -19.13
C LEU A 1141 36.82 -4.92 -20.20
N LEU A 1142 37.96 -4.97 -20.89
CA LEU A 1142 38.32 -4.04 -21.97
C LEU A 1142 37.62 -4.33 -23.31
N GLN A 1143 36.87 -5.44 -23.44
CA GLN A 1143 36.14 -5.82 -24.66
C GLN A 1143 34.64 -5.48 -24.63
N LEU A 1144 34.14 -4.86 -23.56
CA LEU A 1144 32.70 -4.59 -23.35
C LEU A 1144 32.19 -3.42 -24.21
N HIS A 1145 31.60 -3.73 -25.37
CA HIS A 1145 30.99 -2.77 -26.30
C HIS A 1145 29.44 -2.88 -26.31
N PRO A 1146 28.68 -1.77 -26.45
CA PRO A 1146 27.21 -1.78 -26.37
C PRO A 1146 26.51 -2.49 -27.54
N ASP A 1147 27.11 -2.54 -28.73
CA ASP A 1147 26.47 -3.15 -29.91
C ASP A 1147 26.57 -4.69 -29.98
N PHE A 1148 27.49 -5.30 -29.23
CA PHE A 1148 27.89 -6.71 -29.43
C PHE A 1148 27.55 -7.64 -28.25
N ASN A 1149 26.76 -7.18 -27.28
CA ASN A 1149 26.42 -7.94 -26.08
C ASN A 1149 24.90 -7.99 -25.83
N SER A 1150 24.39 -9.15 -25.39
CA SER A 1150 22.96 -9.39 -25.11
C SER A 1150 22.40 -8.52 -23.99
N ASN A 1151 23.19 -8.21 -22.95
CA ASN A 1151 22.78 -7.35 -21.83
C ASN A 1151 22.87 -5.85 -22.17
N LYS A 1152 22.24 -5.47 -23.28
CA LYS A 1152 22.42 -4.17 -23.96
C LYS A 1152 22.19 -2.97 -23.05
N ARG A 1153 21.12 -2.97 -22.24
CA ARG A 1153 20.73 -1.82 -21.40
C ARG A 1153 21.77 -1.45 -20.33
N ILE A 1154 22.29 -2.41 -19.57
CA ILE A 1154 23.26 -2.14 -18.48
C ILE A 1154 24.60 -1.66 -19.08
N ILE A 1155 25.00 -2.21 -20.23
CA ILE A 1155 26.23 -1.83 -20.92
C ILE A 1155 26.09 -0.44 -21.57
N ILE A 1156 24.94 -0.13 -22.18
CA ILE A 1156 24.62 1.23 -22.64
C ILE A 1156 24.70 2.21 -21.47
N GLN A 1157 24.01 1.97 -20.35
CA GLN A 1157 24.03 2.87 -19.19
C GLN A 1157 25.43 3.08 -18.60
N PHE A 1158 26.28 2.05 -18.60
CA PHE A 1158 27.70 2.18 -18.24
C PHE A 1158 28.45 3.10 -19.21
N TRP A 1159 28.28 2.93 -20.53
CA TRP A 1159 28.93 3.77 -21.55
C TRP A 1159 28.42 5.21 -21.52
N GLU A 1160 27.10 5.42 -21.41
CA GLU A 1160 26.46 6.74 -21.25
C GLU A 1160 27.01 7.49 -20.04
N THR A 1161 27.21 6.78 -18.92
CA THR A 1161 27.79 7.36 -17.69
C THR A 1161 29.29 7.66 -17.84
N LEU A 1162 30.05 6.77 -18.47
CA LEU A 1162 31.51 6.91 -18.63
C LEU A 1162 31.91 8.00 -19.63
N PHE A 1163 31.08 8.23 -20.66
CA PHE A 1163 31.34 9.19 -21.75
C PHE A 1163 30.37 10.40 -21.79
N ALA A 1164 29.46 10.50 -20.81
CA ALA A 1164 28.48 11.58 -20.67
C ALA A 1164 27.60 11.81 -21.93
N CYS A 1165 27.15 10.73 -22.55
CA CYS A 1165 26.36 10.72 -23.79
C CYS A 1165 25.03 9.97 -23.60
N LYS A 1166 24.18 9.90 -24.64
CA LYS A 1166 22.95 9.08 -24.67
C LYS A 1166 22.75 8.39 -26.03
N PHE A 1167 22.21 7.18 -26.00
CA PHE A 1167 21.72 6.45 -27.17
C PHE A 1167 20.26 6.79 -27.48
N SER A 1168 19.81 6.52 -28.72
CA SER A 1168 18.47 6.85 -29.22
C SER A 1168 17.63 5.59 -29.44
N GLU A 1169 16.52 5.44 -28.71
CA GLU A 1169 15.52 4.37 -28.94
C GLU A 1169 14.56 4.79 -30.09
N ASN A 1170 14.29 3.89 -31.04
CA ASN A 1170 13.48 4.15 -32.26
C ASN A 1170 12.36 3.10 -32.40
N SER A 1171 11.17 3.37 -31.85
CA SER A 1171 9.99 2.49 -31.96
C SER A 1171 8.72 3.19 -32.49
N SER A 1172 8.78 4.49 -32.78
CA SER A 1172 7.60 5.34 -33.07
C SER A 1172 7.43 5.76 -34.53
N GLN A 1173 8.39 5.45 -35.43
CA GLN A 1173 8.47 6.08 -36.75
C GLN A 1173 7.40 5.62 -37.76
N VAL A 1174 7.02 4.34 -37.79
CA VAL A 1174 6.08 3.83 -38.82
C VAL A 1174 4.68 4.44 -38.69
N LEU A 1175 4.21 4.65 -37.45
CA LEU A 1175 2.92 5.29 -37.17
C LEU A 1175 2.89 6.77 -37.58
N HIS A 1176 4.04 7.44 -37.58
CA HIS A 1176 4.17 8.82 -38.06
C HIS A 1176 3.94 8.87 -39.58
N TYR A 1177 4.70 8.09 -40.35
CA TYR A 1177 4.64 8.11 -41.82
C TYR A 1177 3.33 7.53 -42.39
N LEU A 1178 2.65 6.64 -41.66
CA LEU A 1178 1.33 6.13 -42.07
C LEU A 1178 0.27 7.23 -42.24
N LYS A 1179 0.41 8.36 -41.52
CA LYS A 1179 -0.51 9.51 -41.63
C LYS A 1179 -0.24 10.41 -42.85
N GLU A 1180 0.87 10.21 -43.54
CA GLU A 1180 1.29 11.02 -44.70
C GLU A 1180 1.12 10.26 -46.03
N VAL A 1181 0.51 9.07 -46.02
CA VAL A 1181 0.33 8.22 -47.20
C VAL A 1181 -0.71 8.78 -48.18
N ASN A 1182 -0.24 9.15 -49.37
CA ASN A 1182 -1.04 9.64 -50.49
C ASN A 1182 -0.43 9.16 -51.81
N PHE A 1183 -1.10 8.24 -52.52
CA PHE A 1183 -0.65 7.73 -53.82
C PHE A 1183 -1.83 7.30 -54.69
N SER A 1184 -1.57 7.06 -55.98
CA SER A 1184 -2.51 6.36 -56.87
C SER A 1184 -1.98 4.99 -57.23
N ASN A 1185 -2.86 3.99 -57.28
CA ASN A 1185 -2.51 2.63 -57.66
C ASN A 1185 -2.36 2.48 -59.20
N HIS A 1186 -1.96 1.29 -59.64
CA HIS A 1186 -1.71 0.99 -61.06
C HIS A 1186 -2.97 0.98 -61.95
N LEU A 1187 -4.17 1.10 -61.35
CA LEU A 1187 -5.45 1.26 -62.05
C LEU A 1187 -5.91 2.74 -62.10
N GLY A 1188 -5.16 3.66 -61.46
CA GLY A 1188 -5.43 5.10 -61.44
C GLY A 1188 -6.23 5.59 -60.21
N GLU A 1189 -6.80 4.67 -59.44
CA GLU A 1189 -7.54 4.93 -58.20
C GLU A 1189 -6.61 5.53 -57.12
N ARG A 1190 -7.09 6.50 -56.35
CA ARG A 1190 -6.30 7.22 -55.33
C ARG A 1190 -6.54 6.67 -53.93
N VAL A 1191 -5.46 6.39 -53.22
CA VAL A 1191 -5.45 5.90 -51.84
C VAL A 1191 -4.88 6.98 -50.93
N THR A 1192 -5.72 7.48 -50.02
CA THR A 1192 -5.42 8.53 -49.04
C THR A 1192 -6.24 8.30 -47.77
N PHE A 1193 -5.64 8.58 -46.61
CA PHE A 1193 -6.31 8.60 -45.32
C PHE A 1193 -6.59 10.04 -44.86
N ASN A 1194 -7.64 10.24 -44.07
CA ASN A 1194 -7.96 11.50 -43.41
C ASN A 1194 -7.16 11.67 -42.09
N GLU A 1195 -7.34 12.79 -41.38
CA GLU A 1195 -6.61 13.10 -40.14
C GLU A 1195 -6.89 12.11 -38.97
N ASN A 1196 -8.03 11.39 -39.00
CA ASN A 1196 -8.37 10.34 -38.05
C ASN A 1196 -7.75 8.98 -38.42
N GLY A 1197 -7.41 8.78 -39.71
CA GLY A 1197 -6.93 7.52 -40.28
C GLY A 1197 -7.95 6.77 -41.15
N ASP A 1198 -9.13 7.32 -41.41
CA ASP A 1198 -10.15 6.69 -42.28
C ASP A 1198 -9.83 6.91 -43.77
N ALA A 1199 -10.24 5.98 -44.64
CA ALA A 1199 -10.15 6.17 -46.09
C ALA A 1199 -11.28 7.06 -46.62
N MET A 1200 -11.00 7.85 -47.68
CA MET A 1200 -11.99 8.69 -48.37
C MET A 1200 -13.13 7.88 -49.02
N ALA A 1201 -14.37 8.40 -49.01
CA ALA A 1201 -15.53 7.63 -49.47
C ALA A 1201 -15.76 7.70 -50.99
N ILE A 1202 -15.53 6.57 -51.68
CA ILE A 1202 -15.89 6.36 -53.09
C ILE A 1202 -16.62 5.00 -53.18
N TYR A 1203 -17.78 4.95 -53.83
CA TYR A 1203 -18.64 3.76 -53.89
C TYR A 1203 -19.27 3.52 -55.26
N ASP A 1204 -19.07 2.32 -55.80
CA ASP A 1204 -19.83 1.78 -56.94
C ASP A 1204 -21.30 1.61 -56.57
N ILE A 1205 -22.21 2.22 -57.35
CA ILE A 1205 -23.66 2.03 -57.19
C ILE A 1205 -24.09 0.91 -58.13
N VAL A 1206 -24.52 -0.21 -57.53
CA VAL A 1206 -24.88 -1.44 -58.25
C VAL A 1206 -26.37 -1.73 -58.22
N ASN A 1207 -26.87 -2.31 -59.31
CA ASN A 1207 -28.27 -2.72 -59.48
C ASN A 1207 -28.30 -4.20 -59.92
N TRP A 1208 -29.26 -4.95 -59.37
CA TRP A 1208 -29.35 -6.40 -59.55
C TRP A 1208 -30.32 -6.73 -60.69
N GLN A 1209 -29.82 -7.40 -61.72
CA GLN A 1209 -30.52 -7.62 -62.99
C GLN A 1209 -30.62 -9.12 -63.30
N PRO A 1210 -31.71 -9.61 -63.91
CA PRO A 1210 -31.80 -11.00 -64.36
C PRO A 1210 -30.92 -11.21 -65.61
N SER A 1211 -29.95 -12.12 -65.51
CA SER A 1211 -29.20 -12.62 -66.67
C SER A 1211 -30.07 -13.52 -67.55
N ASN A 1212 -29.68 -13.70 -68.82
CA ASN A 1212 -30.33 -14.58 -69.79
C ASN A 1212 -30.49 -16.03 -69.29
N ASP A 1213 -29.60 -16.47 -68.40
CA ASP A 1213 -29.58 -17.81 -67.81
C ASP A 1213 -30.54 -17.95 -66.60
N GLY A 1214 -31.31 -16.91 -66.26
CA GLY A 1214 -32.21 -16.87 -65.10
C GLY A 1214 -31.51 -16.62 -63.75
N LYS A 1215 -30.19 -16.42 -63.74
CA LYS A 1215 -29.41 -16.05 -62.54
C LYS A 1215 -29.40 -14.53 -62.33
N ILE A 1216 -29.25 -14.10 -61.07
CA ILE A 1216 -29.04 -12.67 -60.76
C ILE A 1216 -27.61 -12.27 -61.13
N GLN A 1217 -27.48 -11.20 -61.90
CA GLN A 1217 -26.23 -10.52 -62.21
C GLN A 1217 -26.22 -9.17 -61.50
N ILE A 1218 -25.15 -8.87 -60.77
CA ILE A 1218 -24.91 -7.55 -60.21
C ILE A 1218 -24.23 -6.71 -61.29
N LYS A 1219 -24.78 -5.52 -61.60
CA LYS A 1219 -24.25 -4.60 -62.61
C LYS A 1219 -24.04 -3.22 -61.98
N THR A 1220 -22.84 -2.65 -62.11
CA THR A 1220 -22.59 -1.25 -61.77
C THR A 1220 -23.37 -0.35 -62.72
N VAL A 1221 -24.11 0.61 -62.16
CA VAL A 1221 -25.01 1.54 -62.86
C VAL A 1221 -24.77 2.99 -62.46
N GLY A 1222 -23.77 3.25 -61.61
CA GLY A 1222 -23.41 4.58 -61.16
C GLY A 1222 -22.22 4.58 -60.21
N LEU A 1223 -21.81 5.78 -59.79
CA LEU A 1223 -20.70 6.01 -58.88
C LEU A 1223 -21.04 7.17 -57.93
N PHE A 1224 -20.69 7.01 -56.65
CA PHE A 1224 -20.60 8.06 -55.64
C PHE A 1224 -19.12 8.38 -55.40
N ASP A 1225 -18.73 9.66 -55.43
CA ASP A 1225 -17.37 10.12 -55.17
C ASP A 1225 -17.39 11.39 -54.30
N GLU A 1226 -17.00 11.26 -53.03
CA GLU A 1226 -16.93 12.35 -52.05
C GLU A 1226 -15.92 13.44 -52.43
N THR A 1227 -14.91 13.12 -53.25
CA THR A 1227 -13.82 14.05 -53.62
C THR A 1227 -14.26 15.12 -54.63
N VAL A 1228 -15.41 14.92 -55.28
CA VAL A 1228 -16.04 15.87 -56.20
C VAL A 1228 -16.95 16.84 -55.43
N LYS A 1229 -16.99 18.12 -55.80
CA LYS A 1229 -17.81 19.13 -55.08
C LYS A 1229 -19.27 19.15 -55.55
N GLU A 1230 -20.16 18.74 -54.65
CA GLU A 1230 -21.62 18.95 -54.55
C GLU A 1230 -22.51 18.76 -55.81
N ALA A 1231 -22.20 19.38 -56.94
CA ALA A 1231 -23.05 19.38 -58.14
C ALA A 1231 -23.06 18.04 -58.92
N ASN A 1232 -22.04 17.19 -58.75
CA ASN A 1232 -21.86 15.93 -59.47
C ASN A 1232 -21.30 14.79 -58.58
N GLN A 1233 -21.57 14.80 -57.27
CA GLN A 1233 -21.07 13.74 -56.36
C GLN A 1233 -21.64 12.35 -56.62
N VAL A 1234 -22.79 12.28 -57.32
CA VAL A 1234 -23.46 11.02 -57.66
C VAL A 1234 -23.76 11.03 -59.16
N SER A 1235 -23.33 9.99 -59.86
CA SER A 1235 -23.67 9.75 -61.27
C SER A 1235 -24.45 8.43 -61.39
N LEU A 1236 -25.57 8.45 -62.12
CA LEU A 1236 -26.46 7.30 -62.30
C LEU A 1236 -26.86 7.17 -63.76
N ALA A 1237 -26.67 5.98 -64.33
CA ALA A 1237 -27.12 5.61 -65.67
C ALA A 1237 -28.53 5.00 -65.60
N GLU A 1238 -29.55 5.81 -65.29
CA GLU A 1238 -30.91 5.33 -65.00
C GLU A 1238 -31.56 4.50 -66.13
N GLU A 1239 -31.18 4.72 -67.39
CA GLU A 1239 -31.64 3.93 -68.55
C GLU A 1239 -31.01 2.52 -68.62
N GLU A 1240 -29.89 2.29 -67.92
CA GLU A 1240 -29.24 0.99 -67.80
C GLU A 1240 -29.65 0.21 -66.53
N MET A 1241 -30.49 0.80 -65.68
CA MET A 1241 -30.99 0.19 -64.44
C MET A 1241 -32.21 -0.70 -64.70
N PHE A 1242 -32.21 -1.90 -64.12
CA PHE A 1242 -33.35 -2.80 -64.12
C PHE A 1242 -34.32 -2.37 -63.02
N TRP A 1243 -35.44 -1.77 -63.42
CA TRP A 1243 -36.53 -1.37 -62.55
C TRP A 1243 -37.59 -2.48 -62.50
N ASN A 1244 -37.82 -3.05 -61.31
CA ASN A 1244 -38.70 -4.21 -61.10
C ASN A 1244 -40.20 -3.82 -61.05
N PHE A 1245 -40.67 -3.12 -62.09
CA PHE A 1245 -42.06 -2.68 -62.29
C PHE A 1245 -42.54 -3.12 -63.68
N GLU A 1246 -43.85 -3.33 -63.86
CA GLU A 1246 -44.42 -3.79 -65.14
C GLU A 1246 -44.13 -2.85 -66.32
N SER A 1247 -44.02 -1.53 -66.06
CA SER A 1247 -43.64 -0.51 -67.05
C SER A 1247 -42.17 -0.59 -67.50
N ARG A 1248 -41.30 -1.22 -66.69
CA ARG A 1248 -39.84 -1.15 -66.74
C ARG A 1248 -39.25 0.28 -66.83
N LYS A 1249 -40.03 1.29 -66.45
CA LYS A 1249 -39.63 2.71 -66.43
C LYS A 1249 -40.18 3.39 -65.19
N VAL A 1250 -39.34 4.22 -64.57
CA VAL A 1250 -39.74 5.16 -63.53
C VAL A 1250 -40.38 6.38 -64.21
N CYS A 1251 -41.55 6.79 -63.74
CA CYS A 1251 -42.14 8.07 -64.16
C CYS A 1251 -41.64 9.15 -63.20
N HIS A 1252 -40.84 10.11 -63.67
CA HIS A 1252 -40.51 11.29 -62.88
C HIS A 1252 -41.80 12.08 -62.61
N VAL A 1253 -42.23 12.11 -61.35
CA VAL A 1253 -43.22 13.07 -60.87
C VAL A 1253 -42.48 14.38 -60.62
N SER A 1254 -42.71 15.38 -61.44
CA SER A 1254 -42.18 16.73 -61.23
C SER A 1254 -42.83 17.34 -59.99
N ILE A 1255 -42.00 17.74 -59.02
CA ILE A 1255 -42.33 18.54 -57.83
C ILE A 1255 -41.59 19.86 -57.94
#